data_AF-A0A950CP44-F1
#
_entry.id   AF-A0A950CP44-F1
#
_cell.length_a   1.000
_cell.length_b   1.000
_cell.length_c   1.000
_cell.angle_alpha   90.00
_cell.angle_beta   90.00
_cell.angle_gamma   90.00
#
_symmetry.space_group_name_H-M   'P 1'
#
loop_
_entity.id
_entity.type
_entity.pdbx_description
1 polymer ?
#
loop_
_entity_poly.entity_id
_entity_poly.type
_entity_poly.pdbx_seq_one_letter_code
_entity_poly.pdbx_strand_id
1 'polypeptide(L)'
;MNSSKALQPTDGASPERRSIYAGGARLERFRDRYGLSALMIYAALSFGFIGRSITGGLSSRYIGRSNDPTVYMWLLSWWPYAIAHRLNPMITYAVWAPDGFNLAWTTSMPLPALLAAPLTNAFGPVVAYNVLCILAPAAAAWGCFLLCRRITADYLAAAAGGYVFGFSAYMLAETRGHLPLVLVFPVPLALLLLLKRLEGSIGSFWFSILLGVVLATAFLCWAELYATMALFGAVALGLALFFGGDAMRQRLRDLLIPIGAAYALSLIVVLPYLYYFFQPGYPRSPINSPRMYSADLLNLLFPTLVNALGGIGFVENIARRFGANSLETSAYFGLPLIAIALWFAWERWREPMTRVLVTFLVIVCVLMLGPRLHVNGHELFGMPWKIASHLPLLRHALPVRFSLYAFLGLAIIVSMWLSAPRPAGVKLAAIVLLAIFLCPNLHSGFWSRNNDTPEFFMRDDYLRYLKPGENIIALPYGINGSSMLWQAAAAFYFRMAGGWTSITPHEFQSWPIVGAMLTRTYIPEMTLQLHAFMAAHGVRTILVTDSEAEFWHPMLAPLDSSPIRSGGVVVYSTSPGKLPAFQAQSALEMERRSNLARFSALLRAAHEYIAQNEDMAELTPMRAQEKGLLPPHWVTDPDVRTNNGLYLGPWDGNKVALGVVGTYWGLQPLIEKYHAAAAKIFFPFPKRLTEPPEGDTFMRLLVMVFDRNGLAQAILTAESIR
;
A
#
# COMPACT_ATOMS: atom_id res chain seq x y z
N MET A 1 31.44 13.24 91.87
CA MET A 1 31.26 14.59 91.29
C MET A 1 31.65 14.54 89.80
N ASN A 2 30.61 14.59 88.96
CA ASN A 2 30.46 14.89 87.53
C ASN A 2 31.64 14.77 86.52
N SER A 3 31.51 13.69 85.73
CA SER A 3 31.42 13.62 84.25
C SER A 3 31.91 14.77 83.36
N SER A 4 32.86 14.45 82.47
CA SER A 4 33.05 15.10 81.16
C SER A 4 32.45 14.21 80.05
N LYS A 5 31.56 14.77 79.23
CA LYS A 5 31.01 14.14 78.01
C LYS A 5 31.31 15.05 76.84
N ALA A 6 31.96 14.49 75.82
CA ALA A 6 32.27 15.12 74.55
C ALA A 6 30.99 15.32 73.71
N LEU A 7 30.87 16.48 73.06
CA LEU A 7 29.82 16.82 72.10
C LEU A 7 30.23 16.39 70.68
N GLN A 8 29.33 15.70 70.00
CA GLN A 8 29.34 15.47 68.54
C GLN A 8 28.58 16.60 67.82
N PRO A 9 28.93 16.94 66.56
CA PRO A 9 28.22 17.94 65.78
C PRO A 9 26.96 17.37 65.10
N THR A 10 25.93 18.21 65.02
CA THR A 10 24.63 17.96 64.40
C THR A 10 24.67 18.29 62.90
N ASP A 11 24.52 17.27 62.06
CA ASP A 11 24.33 17.44 60.61
C ASP A 11 22.90 17.87 60.29
N GLY A 12 22.78 19.00 59.57
CA GLY A 12 21.54 19.51 59.02
C GLY A 12 21.14 18.76 57.75
N ALA A 13 20.01 18.05 57.80
CA ALA A 13 19.38 17.45 56.64
C ALA A 13 18.55 18.50 55.87
N SER A 14 18.84 18.65 54.57
CA SER A 14 18.04 19.38 53.59
C SER A 14 16.98 18.45 52.96
N PRO A 15 15.86 18.97 52.42
CA PRO A 15 14.75 18.13 51.99
C PRO A 15 15.06 17.41 50.67
N GLU A 16 14.90 16.09 50.70
CA GLU A 16 15.14 15.17 49.58
C GLU A 16 14.33 15.49 48.32
N ARG A 17 15.03 15.49 47.18
CA ARG A 17 14.46 15.38 45.83
C ARG A 17 13.80 14.02 45.67
N ARG A 18 12.48 13.98 45.51
CA ARG A 18 11.74 12.77 45.12
C ARG A 18 12.22 12.27 43.75
N SER A 19 12.99 11.19 43.79
CA SER A 19 13.37 10.36 42.66
C SER A 19 12.14 9.70 42.03
N ILE A 20 11.98 9.85 40.71
CA ILE A 20 10.92 9.25 39.89
C ILE A 20 11.07 7.71 39.78
N TYR A 21 12.11 7.11 40.38
CA TYR A 21 12.44 5.69 40.19
C TYR A 21 12.28 4.80 41.44
N ALA A 22 11.77 5.32 42.56
CA ALA A 22 11.56 4.54 43.78
C ALA A 22 10.07 4.19 43.98
N GLY A 23 9.57 3.26 43.16
CA GLY A 23 8.18 2.77 43.25
C GLY A 23 8.02 1.38 42.63
N GLY A 24 9.02 0.52 42.78
CA GLY A 24 9.09 -0.77 42.08
C GLY A 24 9.17 -1.96 43.03
N ALA A 25 8.10 -2.26 43.77
CA ALA A 25 7.92 -3.56 44.41
C ALA A 25 6.46 -3.80 44.81
N ARG A 26 5.59 -4.05 43.83
CA ARG A 26 4.41 -4.90 44.04
C ARG A 26 4.20 -5.76 42.80
N LEU A 27 4.59 -7.02 42.92
CA LEU A 27 4.17 -8.10 42.04
C LEU A 27 2.64 -8.18 42.09
N GLU A 28 1.95 -7.72 41.05
CA GLU A 28 0.55 -8.09 40.84
C GLU A 28 0.45 -9.25 39.85
N ARG A 29 -0.25 -10.28 40.35
CA ARG A 29 -0.59 -11.52 39.65
C ARG A 29 -1.30 -11.23 38.32
N PHE A 30 -0.95 -12.04 37.33
CA PHE A 30 -1.44 -12.08 35.94
C PHE A 30 -2.94 -12.42 35.80
N ARG A 31 -3.83 -11.64 36.45
CA ARG A 31 -5.27 -11.55 36.13
C ARG A 31 -5.69 -10.09 36.24
N ASP A 32 -5.08 -9.25 35.41
CA ASP A 32 -5.45 -7.84 35.30
C ASP A 32 -6.81 -7.72 34.60
N ARG A 33 -7.89 -7.67 35.40
CA ARG A 33 -9.26 -7.47 34.92
C ARG A 33 -9.41 -6.18 34.11
N TYR A 34 -8.56 -5.19 34.35
CA TYR A 34 -8.56 -3.92 33.64
C TYR A 34 -7.96 -4.04 32.23
N GLY A 35 -6.96 -4.90 32.04
CA GLY A 35 -6.43 -5.23 30.72
C GLY A 35 -7.49 -5.87 29.82
N LEU A 36 -8.27 -6.79 30.36
CA LEU A 36 -9.36 -7.44 29.61
C LEU A 36 -10.51 -6.45 29.32
N SER A 37 -10.89 -5.60 30.27
CA SER A 37 -11.94 -4.61 30.04
C SER A 37 -11.56 -3.60 28.94
N ALA A 38 -10.30 -3.15 28.90
CA ALA A 38 -9.82 -2.27 27.82
C ALA A 38 -9.90 -2.95 26.45
N LEU A 39 -9.49 -4.23 26.34
CA LEU A 39 -9.61 -5.00 25.11
C LEU A 39 -11.08 -5.11 24.65
N MET A 40 -12.00 -5.40 25.57
CA MET A 40 -13.44 -5.49 25.26
C MET A 40 -14.01 -4.14 24.80
N ILE A 41 -13.59 -3.03 25.43
CA ILE A 41 -13.99 -1.67 25.01
C ILE A 41 -13.47 -1.38 23.60
N TYR A 42 -12.21 -1.64 23.30
CA TYR A 42 -11.68 -1.41 21.95
C TYR A 42 -12.28 -2.34 20.91
N ALA A 43 -12.58 -3.59 21.25
CA ALA A 43 -13.30 -4.49 20.36
C ALA A 43 -14.71 -3.97 20.06
N ALA A 44 -15.42 -3.49 21.08
CA ALA A 44 -16.75 -2.87 20.93
C ALA A 44 -16.68 -1.57 20.10
N LEU A 45 -15.67 -0.73 20.29
CA LEU A 45 -15.46 0.48 19.49
C LEU A 45 -15.12 0.14 18.04
N SER A 46 -14.24 -0.83 17.81
CA SER A 46 -13.87 -1.29 16.46
C SER A 46 -15.08 -1.86 15.71
N PHE A 47 -15.88 -2.68 16.40
CA PHE A 47 -17.15 -3.15 15.86
C PHE A 47 -18.13 -1.99 15.61
N GLY A 48 -18.28 -1.07 16.57
CA GLY A 48 -19.21 0.06 16.47
C GLY A 48 -18.85 1.05 15.36
N PHE A 49 -17.57 1.35 15.14
CA PHE A 49 -17.15 2.27 14.10
C PHE A 49 -17.13 1.61 12.73
N ILE A 50 -16.55 0.41 12.64
CA ILE A 50 -16.21 -0.26 11.38
C ILE A 50 -17.10 -1.48 11.15
N GLY A 51 -17.15 -2.42 12.10
CA GLY A 51 -17.86 -3.69 11.96
C GLY A 51 -19.38 -3.58 11.75
N ARG A 52 -20.02 -2.51 12.22
CA ARG A 52 -21.47 -2.28 12.00
C ARG A 52 -21.82 -2.16 10.51
N SER A 53 -20.86 -1.84 9.65
CA SER A 53 -21.08 -1.69 8.21
C SER A 53 -21.37 -3.03 7.49
N ILE A 54 -21.07 -4.15 8.16
CA ILE A 54 -21.25 -5.51 7.64
C ILE A 54 -22.24 -6.35 8.48
N THR A 55 -22.97 -5.73 9.41
CA THR A 55 -24.03 -6.42 10.17
C THR A 55 -25.11 -6.95 9.23
N GLY A 56 -25.41 -8.24 9.33
CA GLY A 56 -26.36 -8.92 8.44
C GLY A 56 -25.77 -9.38 7.10
N GLY A 57 -24.46 -9.24 6.87
CA GLY A 57 -23.82 -9.61 5.61
C GLY A 57 -22.32 -9.91 5.75
N LEU A 58 -21.94 -10.75 6.70
CA LEU A 58 -20.51 -11.08 6.98
C LEU A 58 -19.78 -11.74 5.80
N SER A 59 -20.50 -12.46 4.93
CA SER A 59 -19.97 -13.12 3.72
C SER A 59 -20.33 -12.40 2.43
N SER A 60 -21.40 -11.58 2.44
CA SER A 60 -21.90 -10.84 1.27
C SER A 60 -21.38 -9.42 1.18
N ARG A 61 -20.64 -8.94 2.19
CA ARG A 61 -19.98 -7.64 2.21
C ARG A 61 -18.61 -7.78 2.86
N TYR A 62 -17.71 -6.85 2.54
CA TYR A 62 -16.43 -6.75 3.22
C TYR A 62 -16.06 -5.31 3.55
N ILE A 63 -15.30 -5.16 4.63
CA ILE A 63 -14.70 -3.89 5.03
C ILE A 63 -13.65 -3.50 3.98
N GLY A 64 -13.73 -2.28 3.46
CA GLY A 64 -12.86 -1.78 2.42
C GLY A 64 -13.62 -1.29 1.19
N ARG A 65 -12.93 -0.51 0.35
CA ARG A 65 -13.54 0.17 -0.81
C ARG A 65 -12.74 0.07 -2.11
N SER A 66 -11.46 -0.30 -2.07
CA SER A 66 -10.67 -0.63 -3.27
C SER A 66 -10.83 -2.10 -3.66
N ASN A 67 -10.07 -2.55 -4.67
CA ASN A 67 -9.95 -3.97 -5.02
C ASN A 67 -8.78 -4.67 -4.30
N ASP A 68 -7.92 -3.93 -3.60
CA ASP A 68 -6.82 -4.51 -2.77
C ASP A 68 -7.30 -5.53 -1.72
N PRO A 69 -8.43 -5.35 -1.02
CA PRO A 69 -8.94 -6.36 -0.08
C PRO A 69 -9.00 -7.78 -0.66
N THR A 70 -9.27 -7.90 -1.97
CA THR A 70 -9.43 -9.21 -2.63
C THR A 70 -8.13 -10.01 -2.71
N VAL A 71 -6.96 -9.36 -2.85
CA VAL A 71 -5.67 -10.08 -2.81
C VAL A 71 -5.41 -10.62 -1.41
N TYR A 72 -5.76 -9.87 -0.37
CA TYR A 72 -5.60 -10.31 1.01
C TYR A 72 -6.53 -11.48 1.35
N MET A 73 -7.79 -11.42 0.91
CA MET A 73 -8.73 -12.54 1.03
C MET A 73 -8.20 -13.79 0.31
N TRP A 74 -7.66 -13.64 -0.89
CA TRP A 74 -7.03 -14.73 -1.62
C TRP A 74 -5.82 -15.31 -0.86
N LEU A 75 -4.98 -14.46 -0.27
CA LEU A 75 -3.83 -14.88 0.54
C LEU A 75 -4.25 -15.65 1.81
N LEU A 76 -5.35 -15.25 2.45
CA LEU A 76 -5.92 -15.98 3.60
C LEU A 76 -6.29 -17.42 3.22
N SER A 77 -6.70 -17.66 1.97
CA SER A 77 -6.96 -19.01 1.44
C SER A 77 -5.69 -19.70 0.93
N TRP A 78 -4.80 -18.97 0.24
CA TRP A 78 -3.63 -19.53 -0.45
C TRP A 78 -2.62 -20.16 0.51
N TRP A 79 -2.26 -19.48 1.59
CA TRP A 79 -1.25 -19.99 2.53
C TRP A 79 -1.60 -21.36 3.12
N PRO A 80 -2.78 -21.53 3.76
CA PRO A 80 -3.16 -22.85 4.26
C PRO A 80 -3.38 -23.86 3.13
N TYR A 81 -3.93 -23.43 1.99
CA TYR A 81 -4.11 -24.31 0.82
C TYR A 81 -2.79 -24.87 0.30
N ALA A 82 -1.79 -24.01 0.05
CA ALA A 82 -0.49 -24.40 -0.49
C ALA A 82 0.23 -25.37 0.44
N ILE A 83 0.22 -25.12 1.76
CA ILE A 83 0.82 -26.02 2.74
C ILE A 83 0.08 -27.37 2.77
N ALA A 84 -1.26 -27.36 2.81
CA ALA A 84 -2.06 -28.58 2.84
C ALA A 84 -1.86 -29.46 1.59
N HIS A 85 -1.62 -28.83 0.43
CA HIS A 85 -1.39 -29.51 -0.84
C HIS A 85 0.09 -29.72 -1.17
N ARG A 86 1.01 -29.47 -0.21
CA ARG A 86 2.47 -29.62 -0.37
C ARG A 86 3.04 -28.80 -1.54
N LEU A 87 2.43 -27.65 -1.82
CA LEU A 87 2.90 -26.67 -2.78
C LEU A 87 3.87 -25.70 -2.12
N ASN A 88 4.66 -25.02 -2.94
CA ASN A 88 5.46 -23.90 -2.47
C ASN A 88 4.54 -22.69 -2.19
N PRO A 89 4.43 -22.19 -0.95
CA PRO A 89 3.53 -21.08 -0.66
C PRO A 89 4.09 -19.73 -1.10
N MET A 90 5.39 -19.62 -1.41
CA MET A 90 6.01 -18.40 -1.92
C MET A 90 5.91 -18.29 -3.44
N ILE A 91 6.14 -19.39 -4.16
CA ILE A 91 6.03 -19.40 -5.63
C ILE A 91 4.68 -19.98 -6.02
N THR A 92 3.78 -19.13 -6.51
CA THR A 92 2.45 -19.54 -6.96
C THR A 92 2.36 -19.61 -8.47
N TYR A 93 1.65 -20.62 -8.93
CA TYR A 93 1.27 -20.81 -10.32
C TYR A 93 -0.25 -20.65 -10.51
N ALA A 94 -0.98 -20.34 -9.45
CA ALA A 94 -2.43 -20.14 -9.49
C ALA A 94 -2.79 -18.81 -10.18
N VAL A 95 -1.96 -17.79 -10.03
CA VAL A 95 -2.05 -16.52 -10.76
C VAL A 95 -0.80 -16.33 -11.62
N TRP A 96 -0.93 -15.49 -12.65
CA TRP A 96 0.14 -15.25 -13.63
C TRP A 96 0.65 -16.53 -14.32
N ALA A 97 -0.23 -17.51 -14.52
CA ALA A 97 0.11 -18.75 -15.19
C ALA A 97 0.34 -18.54 -16.70
N PRO A 98 1.29 -19.26 -17.32
CA PRO A 98 2.04 -20.39 -16.77
C PRO A 98 3.29 -20.01 -15.97
N ASP A 99 3.81 -18.79 -16.10
CA ASP A 99 5.10 -18.35 -15.54
C ASP A 99 5.11 -18.29 -14.01
N GLY A 100 3.96 -17.97 -13.41
CA GLY A 100 3.77 -17.87 -11.97
C GLY A 100 4.29 -16.56 -11.38
N PHE A 101 4.37 -16.52 -10.05
CA PHE A 101 4.78 -15.32 -9.31
C PHE A 101 5.39 -15.65 -7.94
N ASN A 102 6.36 -14.84 -7.51
CA ASN A 102 6.93 -14.91 -6.17
C ASN A 102 6.23 -13.95 -5.20
N LEU A 103 5.41 -14.52 -4.33
CA LEU A 103 4.66 -13.82 -3.29
C LEU A 103 5.53 -13.24 -2.16
N ALA A 104 6.85 -13.47 -2.16
CA ALA A 104 7.76 -12.70 -1.31
C ALA A 104 7.84 -11.22 -1.74
N TRP A 105 7.54 -10.92 -3.01
CA TRP A 105 7.44 -9.55 -3.55
C TRP A 105 6.01 -8.97 -3.50
N THR A 106 5.10 -9.67 -2.83
CA THR A 106 3.75 -9.20 -2.48
C THR A 106 3.65 -9.09 -0.96
N THR A 107 2.78 -8.21 -0.46
CA THR A 107 2.45 -8.17 0.97
C THR A 107 1.62 -9.40 1.36
N SER A 108 2.28 -10.53 1.59
CA SER A 108 1.68 -11.87 1.63
C SER A 108 1.09 -12.31 2.97
N MET A 109 1.38 -11.61 4.08
CA MET A 109 0.83 -11.84 5.43
C MET A 109 0.65 -13.32 5.88
N PRO A 110 1.72 -14.16 5.82
CA PRO A 110 1.65 -15.59 6.15
C PRO A 110 1.10 -15.89 7.55
N LEU A 111 1.55 -15.17 8.59
CA LEU A 111 1.14 -15.47 9.96
C LEU A 111 -0.37 -15.22 10.17
N PRO A 112 -0.94 -14.07 9.78
CA PRO A 112 -2.39 -13.86 9.80
C PRO A 112 -3.18 -14.93 9.03
N ALA A 113 -2.71 -15.33 7.85
CA ALA A 113 -3.38 -16.35 7.04
C ALA A 113 -3.42 -17.72 7.73
N LEU A 114 -2.33 -18.14 8.37
CA LEU A 114 -2.27 -19.40 9.11
C LEU A 114 -3.10 -19.38 10.40
N LEU A 115 -3.07 -18.27 11.14
CA LEU A 115 -3.90 -18.12 12.36
C LEU A 115 -5.39 -18.07 12.03
N ALA A 116 -5.76 -17.46 10.90
CA ALA A 116 -7.13 -17.38 10.45
C ALA A 116 -7.60 -18.62 9.68
N ALA A 117 -6.73 -19.60 9.38
CA ALA A 117 -7.07 -20.76 8.56
C ALA A 117 -8.32 -21.53 9.02
N PRO A 118 -8.56 -21.79 10.34
CA PRO A 118 -9.79 -22.43 10.78
C PRO A 118 -11.05 -21.62 10.43
N LEU A 119 -10.96 -20.29 10.55
CA LEU A 119 -12.06 -19.38 10.24
C LEU A 119 -12.27 -19.27 8.72
N THR A 120 -11.19 -19.17 7.95
CA THR A 120 -11.21 -19.15 6.47
C THR A 120 -11.82 -20.44 5.92
N ASN A 121 -11.43 -21.60 6.45
CA ASN A 121 -11.94 -22.89 5.98
C ASN A 121 -13.41 -23.11 6.37
N ALA A 122 -13.84 -22.61 7.53
CA ALA A 122 -15.20 -22.81 8.02
C ALA A 122 -16.23 -21.84 7.40
N PHE A 123 -15.84 -20.58 7.15
CA PHE A 123 -16.78 -19.52 6.76
C PHE A 123 -16.35 -18.74 5.50
N GLY A 124 -15.23 -19.09 4.90
CA GLY A 124 -14.68 -18.45 3.72
C GLY A 124 -13.76 -17.25 4.03
N PRO A 125 -12.95 -16.82 3.04
CA PRO A 125 -11.95 -15.78 3.21
C PRO A 125 -12.53 -14.39 3.49
N VAL A 126 -13.75 -14.10 3.03
CA VAL A 126 -14.43 -12.82 3.25
C VAL A 126 -14.74 -12.62 4.74
N VAL A 127 -15.28 -13.66 5.40
CA VAL A 127 -15.58 -13.63 6.83
C VAL A 127 -14.30 -13.50 7.63
N ALA A 128 -13.26 -14.28 7.29
CA ALA A 128 -11.97 -14.21 7.95
C ALA A 128 -11.33 -12.82 7.86
N TYR A 129 -11.32 -12.23 6.67
CA TYR A 129 -10.83 -10.88 6.44
C TYR A 129 -11.58 -9.83 7.27
N ASN A 130 -12.91 -9.91 7.30
CA ASN A 130 -13.75 -8.99 8.07
C ASN A 130 -13.48 -9.06 9.58
N VAL A 131 -13.37 -10.28 10.12
CA VAL A 131 -13.04 -10.48 11.54
C VAL A 131 -11.66 -9.90 11.86
N LEU A 132 -10.66 -10.14 11.01
CA LEU A 132 -9.32 -9.58 11.20
C LEU A 132 -9.33 -8.04 11.13
N CYS A 133 -10.09 -7.43 10.22
CA CYS A 133 -10.23 -5.97 10.13
C CYS A 133 -10.89 -5.36 11.39
N ILE A 134 -11.77 -6.08 12.07
CA ILE A 134 -12.36 -5.63 13.33
C ILE A 134 -11.38 -5.82 14.50
N LEU A 135 -10.68 -6.96 14.55
CA LEU A 135 -9.78 -7.28 15.66
C LEU A 135 -8.47 -6.50 15.62
N ALA A 136 -7.95 -6.16 14.43
CA ALA A 136 -6.64 -5.52 14.30
C ALA A 136 -6.55 -4.14 14.98
N PRO A 137 -7.49 -3.19 14.76
CA PRO A 137 -7.52 -1.93 15.51
C PRO A 137 -7.63 -2.12 17.02
N ALA A 138 -8.44 -3.08 17.46
CA ALA A 138 -8.61 -3.38 18.88
C ALA A 138 -7.33 -3.95 19.51
N ALA A 139 -6.63 -4.84 18.81
CA ALA A 139 -5.35 -5.39 19.25
C ALA A 139 -4.25 -4.33 19.30
N ALA A 140 -4.19 -3.43 18.31
CA ALA A 140 -3.25 -2.30 18.28
C ALA A 140 -3.51 -1.34 19.45
N ALA A 141 -4.78 -0.94 19.66
CA ALA A 141 -5.19 -0.10 20.78
C ALA A 141 -4.86 -0.75 22.12
N TRP A 142 -5.12 -2.05 22.26
CA TRP A 142 -4.85 -2.80 23.48
C TRP A 142 -3.34 -2.91 23.76
N GLY A 143 -2.52 -3.22 22.76
CA GLY A 143 -1.07 -3.23 22.92
C GLY A 143 -0.52 -1.88 23.38
N CYS A 144 -1.02 -0.78 22.80
CA CYS A 144 -0.66 0.57 23.21
C CYS A 144 -1.19 0.95 24.60
N PHE A 145 -2.40 0.50 24.96
CA PHE A 145 -2.94 0.62 26.31
C PHE A 145 -2.02 -0.05 27.34
N LEU A 146 -1.57 -1.29 27.10
CA LEU A 146 -0.67 -2.00 28.02
C LEU A 146 0.64 -1.24 28.23
N LEU A 147 1.21 -0.71 27.14
CA LEU A 147 2.38 0.16 27.18
C LEU A 147 2.12 1.42 28.03
N CYS A 148 1.07 2.17 27.70
CA CYS A 148 0.72 3.42 28.38
C CYS A 148 0.35 3.20 29.86
N ARG A 149 -0.30 2.08 30.18
CA ARG A 149 -0.66 1.66 31.53
C ARG A 149 0.58 1.38 32.36
N ARG A 150 1.61 0.76 31.75
CA ARG A 150 2.91 0.54 32.41
C ARG A 150 3.65 1.84 32.70
N ILE A 151 3.61 2.79 31.76
CA ILE A 151 4.27 4.11 31.88
C ILE A 151 3.59 4.99 32.94
N THR A 152 2.27 5.07 32.93
CA THR A 152 1.52 6.06 33.72
C THR A 152 0.93 5.52 35.01
N ALA A 153 0.75 4.21 35.13
CA ALA A 153 -0.05 3.59 36.18
C ALA A 153 -1.46 4.20 36.34
N ASP A 154 -2.01 4.83 35.30
CA ASP A 154 -3.38 5.38 35.21
C ASP A 154 -4.19 4.63 34.14
N TYR A 155 -5.42 4.23 34.46
CA TYR A 155 -6.26 3.43 33.56
C TYR A 155 -6.88 4.31 32.46
N LEU A 156 -7.46 5.45 32.82
CA LEU A 156 -8.15 6.32 31.88
C LEU A 156 -7.16 7.01 30.93
N ALA A 157 -6.02 7.42 31.45
CA ALA A 157 -4.95 7.99 30.64
C ALA A 157 -4.41 6.97 29.62
N ALA A 158 -4.17 5.73 30.07
CA ALA A 158 -3.77 4.65 29.18
C ALA A 158 -4.86 4.26 28.17
N ALA A 159 -6.13 4.34 28.56
CA ALA A 159 -7.27 4.10 27.67
C ALA A 159 -7.34 5.15 26.54
N ALA A 160 -7.08 6.42 26.87
CA ALA A 160 -6.97 7.47 25.86
C ALA A 160 -5.77 7.24 24.92
N GLY A 161 -4.61 6.85 25.46
CA GLY A 161 -3.43 6.51 24.64
C GLY A 161 -3.69 5.36 23.67
N GLY A 162 -4.31 4.27 24.14
CA GLY A 162 -4.68 3.15 23.29
C GLY A 162 -5.68 3.55 22.20
N TYR A 163 -6.67 4.39 22.51
CA TYR A 163 -7.59 4.94 21.51
C TYR A 163 -6.87 5.76 20.43
N VAL A 164 -6.01 6.71 20.84
CA VAL A 164 -5.23 7.56 19.93
C VAL A 164 -4.38 6.74 18.96
N PHE A 165 -3.81 5.61 19.41
CA PHE A 165 -3.01 4.76 18.55
C PHE A 165 -3.87 3.87 17.63
N GLY A 166 -4.77 3.07 18.20
CA GLY A 166 -5.51 2.05 17.44
C GLY A 166 -6.68 2.57 16.59
N PHE A 167 -7.12 3.81 16.82
CA PHE A 167 -8.18 4.48 16.05
C PHE A 167 -7.68 5.81 15.43
N SER A 168 -6.36 5.95 15.29
CA SER A 168 -5.74 7.08 14.58
C SER A 168 -6.23 7.19 13.13
N ALA A 169 -6.06 8.38 12.53
CA ALA A 169 -6.32 8.56 11.10
C ALA A 169 -5.54 7.55 10.23
N TYR A 170 -4.33 7.16 10.65
CA TYR A 170 -3.56 6.07 10.06
C TYR A 170 -4.36 4.77 10.04
N MET A 171 -4.75 4.27 11.22
CA MET A 171 -5.49 3.01 11.33
C MET A 171 -6.81 3.03 10.55
N LEU A 172 -7.53 4.16 10.60
CA LEU A 172 -8.81 4.31 9.92
C LEU A 172 -8.68 4.31 8.39
N ALA A 173 -7.66 4.99 7.85
CA ALA A 173 -7.43 5.01 6.40
C ALA A 173 -7.00 3.64 5.88
N GLU A 174 -6.05 2.99 6.55
CA GLU A 174 -5.50 1.68 6.14
C GLU A 174 -6.53 0.55 6.27
N THR A 175 -7.45 0.61 7.25
CA THR A 175 -8.54 -0.38 7.39
C THR A 175 -9.43 -0.44 6.13
N ARG A 176 -9.43 0.58 5.27
CA ARG A 176 -10.23 0.61 4.04
C ARG A 176 -9.63 -0.16 2.86
N GLY A 177 -8.43 -0.70 2.98
CA GLY A 177 -7.78 -1.42 1.88
C GLY A 177 -6.74 -2.44 2.31
N HIS A 178 -6.01 -2.18 3.40
CA HIS A 178 -4.72 -2.79 3.67
C HIS A 178 -4.67 -3.44 5.06
N LEU A 179 -5.26 -4.64 5.17
CA LEU A 179 -5.24 -5.42 6.42
C LEU A 179 -3.84 -5.57 7.05
N PRO A 180 -2.75 -5.82 6.29
CA PRO A 180 -1.40 -5.91 6.87
C PRO A 180 -0.95 -4.64 7.59
N LEU A 181 -1.38 -3.47 7.14
CA LEU A 181 -0.95 -2.16 7.64
C LEU A 181 -1.64 -1.76 8.95
N VAL A 182 -2.70 -2.48 9.34
CA VAL A 182 -3.40 -2.30 10.62
C VAL A 182 -3.03 -3.37 11.66
N LEU A 183 -2.27 -4.40 11.29
CA LEU A 183 -1.72 -5.42 12.20
C LEU A 183 -0.46 -4.91 12.93
N VAL A 184 -0.55 -3.71 13.52
CA VAL A 184 0.58 -2.94 14.09
C VAL A 184 0.74 -3.10 15.61
N PHE A 185 -0.04 -3.98 16.23
CA PHE A 185 0.10 -4.34 17.65
C PHE A 185 1.53 -4.80 18.06
N PRO A 186 2.40 -5.35 17.18
CA PRO A 186 3.79 -5.65 17.56
C PRO A 186 4.59 -4.42 17.99
N VAL A 187 4.29 -3.23 17.46
CA VAL A 187 5.05 -2.00 17.73
C VAL A 187 5.00 -1.59 19.21
N PRO A 188 3.82 -1.36 19.83
CA PRO A 188 3.76 -1.04 21.24
C PRO A 188 4.22 -2.19 22.15
N LEU A 189 4.06 -3.45 21.73
CA LEU A 189 4.53 -4.62 22.50
C LEU A 189 6.06 -4.68 22.55
N ALA A 190 6.76 -4.38 21.45
CA ALA A 190 8.22 -4.30 21.45
C ALA A 190 8.74 -3.27 22.45
N LEU A 191 8.13 -2.08 22.49
CA LEU A 191 8.49 -1.03 23.44
C LEU A 191 8.12 -1.42 24.88
N LEU A 192 6.99 -2.10 25.10
CA LEU A 192 6.62 -2.63 26.41
C LEU A 192 7.65 -3.65 26.93
N LEU A 193 8.14 -4.56 26.08
CA LEU A 193 9.19 -5.51 26.43
C LEU A 193 10.51 -4.79 26.77
N LEU A 194 10.86 -3.74 26.02
CA LEU A 194 12.04 -2.92 26.29
C LEU A 194 11.97 -2.30 27.69
N LEU A 195 10.84 -1.68 28.03
CA LEU A 195 10.62 -1.09 29.36
C LEU A 195 10.69 -2.15 30.47
N LYS A 196 10.05 -3.30 30.27
CA LYS A 196 10.13 -4.42 31.22
C LYS A 196 11.57 -4.88 31.45
N ARG A 197 12.40 -4.91 30.41
CA ARG A 197 13.82 -5.29 30.53
C ARG A 197 14.63 -4.22 31.26
N LEU A 198 14.41 -2.94 30.96
CA LEU A 198 15.07 -1.81 31.63
C LEU A 198 14.73 -1.73 33.13
N GLU A 199 13.52 -2.14 33.50
CA GLU A 199 13.07 -2.23 34.90
C GLU A 199 13.58 -3.49 35.62
N GLY A 200 14.23 -4.42 34.92
CA GLY A 200 14.69 -5.69 35.47
C GLY A 200 13.57 -6.72 35.71
N SER A 201 12.35 -6.46 35.24
CA SER A 201 11.20 -7.39 35.38
C SER A 201 11.30 -8.63 34.49
N ILE A 202 12.14 -8.60 33.46
CA ILE A 202 12.47 -9.73 32.60
C ILE A 202 13.99 -9.84 32.41
N GLY A 203 14.49 -11.08 32.44
CA GLY A 203 15.90 -11.37 32.16
C GLY A 203 16.26 -11.19 30.68
N SER A 204 17.55 -11.06 30.39
CA SER A 204 18.10 -10.88 29.03
C SER A 204 17.63 -11.98 28.07
N PHE A 205 17.72 -13.24 28.50
CA PHE A 205 17.34 -14.41 27.68
C PHE A 205 15.88 -14.36 27.23
N TRP A 206 14.95 -14.20 28.18
CA TRP A 206 13.51 -14.13 27.88
C TRP A 206 13.14 -12.87 27.10
N PHE A 207 13.81 -11.75 27.36
CA PHE A 207 13.63 -10.54 26.55
C PHE A 207 14.00 -10.80 25.09
N SER A 208 15.15 -11.42 24.80
CA SER A 208 15.56 -11.73 23.43
C SER A 208 14.59 -12.66 22.71
N ILE A 209 14.09 -13.69 23.40
CA ILE A 209 13.09 -14.61 22.84
C ILE A 209 11.79 -13.88 22.53
N LEU A 210 11.22 -13.17 23.51
CA LEU A 210 9.93 -12.51 23.36
C LEU A 210 9.99 -11.39 22.31
N LEU A 211 11.07 -10.59 22.31
CA LEU A 211 11.27 -9.58 21.28
C LEU A 211 11.49 -10.22 19.91
N GLY A 212 12.24 -11.34 19.83
CA GLY A 212 12.43 -12.09 18.58
C GLY A 212 11.11 -12.61 18.01
N VAL A 213 10.20 -13.09 18.86
CA VAL A 213 8.83 -13.49 18.47
C VAL A 213 8.02 -12.29 17.99
N VAL A 214 8.07 -11.15 18.69
CA VAL A 214 7.38 -9.91 18.27
C VAL A 214 7.91 -9.41 16.92
N LEU A 215 9.22 -9.46 16.70
CA LEU A 215 9.86 -9.08 15.46
C LEU A 215 9.50 -10.05 14.31
N ALA A 216 9.58 -11.37 14.54
CA ALA A 216 9.13 -12.35 13.56
C ALA A 216 7.63 -12.19 13.22
N THR A 217 6.80 -11.89 14.22
CA THR A 217 5.38 -11.57 14.05
C THR A 217 5.21 -10.34 13.16
N ALA A 218 5.93 -9.25 13.44
CA ALA A 218 5.89 -8.04 12.63
C ALA A 218 6.25 -8.34 11.17
N PHE A 219 7.31 -9.10 10.92
CA PHE A 219 7.74 -9.48 9.57
C PHE A 219 6.68 -10.33 8.84
N LEU A 220 6.15 -11.35 9.52
CA LEU A 220 5.18 -12.28 8.93
C LEU A 220 3.77 -11.69 8.81
N CYS A 221 3.48 -10.57 9.47
CA CYS A 221 2.33 -9.73 9.16
C CYS A 221 2.62 -8.82 7.96
N TRP A 222 3.75 -8.09 8.00
CA TRP A 222 4.14 -7.11 6.99
C TRP A 222 5.64 -6.80 7.08
N ALA A 223 6.43 -7.20 6.08
CA ALA A 223 7.89 -7.05 6.11
C ALA A 223 8.38 -5.59 6.26
N GLU A 224 7.65 -4.61 5.71
CA GLU A 224 7.99 -3.18 5.88
C GLU A 224 7.77 -2.71 7.33
N LEU A 225 6.84 -3.31 8.09
CA LEU A 225 6.70 -3.04 9.53
C LEU A 225 7.98 -3.42 10.28
N TYR A 226 8.54 -4.60 9.98
CA TYR A 226 9.81 -5.05 10.59
C TYR A 226 10.95 -4.07 10.29
N ALA A 227 11.10 -3.66 9.03
CA ALA A 227 12.16 -2.75 8.61
C ALA A 227 12.00 -1.36 9.26
N THR A 228 10.78 -0.83 9.29
CA THR A 228 10.51 0.49 9.90
C THR A 228 10.61 0.45 11.43
N MET A 229 10.25 -0.67 12.07
CA MET A 229 10.46 -0.88 13.51
C MET A 229 11.94 -0.84 13.87
N ALA A 230 12.79 -1.46 13.04
CA ALA A 230 14.25 -1.39 13.21
C ALA A 230 14.77 0.05 13.05
N LEU A 231 14.33 0.77 12.02
CA LEU A 231 14.73 2.15 11.76
C LEU A 231 14.33 3.08 12.93
N PHE A 232 13.04 3.13 13.27
CA PHE A 232 12.55 4.04 14.30
C PHE A 232 12.93 3.60 15.72
N GLY A 233 13.09 2.29 15.96
CA GLY A 233 13.68 1.77 17.18
C GLY A 233 15.13 2.23 17.36
N ALA A 234 15.94 2.20 16.30
CA ALA A 234 17.31 2.70 16.32
C ALA A 234 17.36 4.22 16.54
N VAL A 235 16.49 5.00 15.91
CA VAL A 235 16.36 6.45 16.15
C VAL A 235 16.01 6.73 17.61
N ALA A 236 14.99 6.05 18.16
CA ALA A 236 14.58 6.22 19.55
C ALA A 236 15.71 5.86 20.53
N LEU A 237 16.41 4.75 20.29
CA LEU A 237 17.55 4.32 21.11
C LEU A 237 18.72 5.31 21.02
N GLY A 238 19.05 5.80 19.82
CA GLY A 238 20.08 6.81 19.60
C GLY A 238 19.79 8.12 20.32
N LEU A 239 18.55 8.61 20.23
CA LEU A 239 18.11 9.79 20.97
C LEU A 239 18.16 9.56 22.48
N ALA A 240 17.76 8.39 22.96
CA ALA A 240 17.81 8.04 24.38
C ALA A 240 19.26 7.95 24.90
N LEU A 241 20.20 7.47 24.08
CA LEU A 241 21.64 7.52 24.38
C LEU A 241 22.17 8.96 24.38
N PHE A 242 21.72 9.79 23.45
CA PHE A 242 22.16 11.18 23.33
C PHE A 242 21.71 12.04 24.53
N PHE A 243 20.41 12.03 24.84
CA PHE A 243 19.83 12.85 25.92
C PHE A 243 19.90 12.21 27.30
N GLY A 244 20.05 10.89 27.39
CA GLY A 244 20.14 10.18 28.67
C GLY A 244 21.42 10.51 29.44
N GLY A 245 21.33 10.50 30.78
CA GLY A 245 22.51 10.55 31.65
C GLY A 245 23.29 9.22 31.65
N ASP A 246 24.48 9.20 32.26
CA ASP A 246 25.42 8.07 32.13
C ASP A 246 24.86 6.73 32.62
N ALA A 247 24.10 6.74 33.72
CA ALA A 247 23.43 5.54 34.21
C ALA A 247 22.39 4.97 33.22
N MET A 248 21.64 5.85 32.54
CA MET A 248 20.69 5.43 31.50
C MET A 248 21.46 4.92 30.27
N ARG A 249 22.52 5.62 29.85
CA ARG A 249 23.36 5.21 28.72
C ARG A 249 23.93 3.82 28.91
N GLN A 250 24.41 3.50 30.11
CA GLN A 250 24.93 2.17 30.40
C GLN A 250 23.83 1.10 30.28
N ARG A 251 22.67 1.33 30.91
CA ARG A 251 21.52 0.41 30.80
C ARG A 251 21.08 0.20 29.35
N LEU A 252 21.10 1.25 28.52
CA LEU A 252 20.76 1.17 27.10
C LEU A 252 21.82 0.41 26.29
N ARG A 253 23.10 0.56 26.62
CA ARG A 253 24.18 -0.24 26.01
C ARG A 253 24.04 -1.73 26.36
N ASP A 254 23.65 -2.05 27.58
CA ASP A 254 23.42 -3.43 28.03
C ASP A 254 22.23 -4.11 27.30
N LEU A 255 21.39 -3.34 26.60
CA LEU A 255 20.31 -3.84 25.74
C LEU A 255 20.77 -4.22 24.33
N LEU A 256 21.91 -3.71 23.86
CA LEU A 256 22.33 -3.89 22.47
C LEU A 256 22.52 -5.36 22.10
N ILE A 257 23.18 -6.14 22.98
CA ILE A 257 23.38 -7.58 22.78
C ILE A 257 22.04 -8.34 22.79
N PRO A 258 21.17 -8.18 23.80
CA PRO A 258 19.86 -8.82 23.79
C PRO A 258 18.98 -8.45 22.59
N ILE A 259 18.98 -7.17 22.17
CA ILE A 259 18.26 -6.72 20.97
C ILE A 259 18.86 -7.40 19.73
N GLY A 260 20.19 -7.42 19.59
CA GLY A 260 20.87 -8.12 18.50
C GLY A 260 20.52 -9.62 18.44
N ALA A 261 20.45 -10.28 19.59
CA ALA A 261 20.03 -11.68 19.68
C ALA A 261 18.56 -11.87 19.26
N ALA A 262 17.66 -10.94 19.62
CA ALA A 262 16.27 -10.96 19.17
C ALA A 262 16.14 -10.82 17.64
N TYR A 263 16.92 -9.91 17.04
CA TYR A 263 16.98 -9.76 15.58
C TYR A 263 17.51 -11.04 14.93
N ALA A 264 18.61 -11.60 15.42
CA ALA A 264 19.17 -12.86 14.92
C ALA A 264 18.13 -14.00 14.97
N LEU A 265 17.44 -14.15 16.10
CA LEU A 265 16.37 -15.15 16.25
C LEU A 265 15.23 -14.93 15.25
N SER A 266 14.77 -13.68 15.10
CA SER A 266 13.71 -13.36 14.14
C SER A 266 14.12 -13.68 12.70
N LEU A 267 15.37 -13.38 12.32
CA LEU A 267 15.91 -13.63 10.98
C LEU A 267 16.02 -15.12 10.69
N ILE A 268 16.39 -15.94 11.68
CA ILE A 268 16.39 -17.41 11.55
C ILE A 268 14.99 -17.92 11.24
N VAL A 269 13.96 -17.42 11.93
CA VAL A 269 12.56 -17.82 11.71
C VAL A 269 12.08 -17.45 10.31
N VAL A 270 12.43 -16.25 9.83
CA VAL A 270 11.96 -15.76 8.52
C VAL A 270 12.92 -16.10 7.36
N LEU A 271 13.99 -16.86 7.63
CA LEU A 271 15.01 -17.21 6.64
C LEU A 271 14.44 -17.84 5.35
N PRO A 272 13.44 -18.76 5.41
CA PRO A 272 12.82 -19.28 4.20
C PRO A 272 12.15 -18.20 3.35
N TYR A 273 11.53 -17.19 3.97
CA TYR A 273 10.96 -16.05 3.26
C TYR A 273 12.04 -15.22 2.59
N LEU A 274 13.11 -14.90 3.34
CA LEU A 274 14.23 -14.10 2.83
C LEU A 274 14.93 -14.77 1.66
N TYR A 275 15.03 -16.10 1.66
CA TYR A 275 15.56 -16.85 0.52
C TYR A 275 14.81 -16.51 -0.78
N TYR A 276 13.48 -16.57 -0.78
CA TYR A 276 12.67 -16.20 -1.96
C TYR A 276 12.66 -14.69 -2.22
N PHE A 277 12.71 -13.86 -1.18
CA PHE A 277 12.76 -12.41 -1.34
C PHE A 277 14.00 -11.95 -2.13
N PHE A 278 15.16 -12.54 -1.83
CA PHE A 278 16.44 -12.21 -2.46
C PHE A 278 16.75 -13.01 -3.73
N GLN A 279 15.82 -13.86 -4.21
CA GLN A 279 16.03 -14.55 -5.48
C GLN A 279 16.14 -13.55 -6.65
N PRO A 280 17.12 -13.75 -7.57
CA PRO A 280 17.21 -12.96 -8.80
C PRO A 280 15.94 -13.07 -9.65
N GLY A 281 15.63 -12.02 -10.43
CA GLY A 281 14.50 -12.02 -11.38
C GLY A 281 13.33 -11.11 -11.01
N TYR A 282 13.35 -10.47 -9.83
CA TYR A 282 12.26 -9.60 -9.36
C TYR A 282 12.63 -8.10 -9.36
N PRO A 283 11.62 -7.20 -9.43
CA PRO A 283 11.85 -5.77 -9.64
C PRO A 283 12.75 -5.17 -8.55
N ARG A 284 13.86 -4.55 -8.97
CA ARG A 284 14.77 -3.87 -8.04
C ARG A 284 14.31 -2.43 -7.76
N SER A 285 13.49 -1.85 -8.60
CA SER A 285 12.99 -0.47 -8.42
C SER A 285 11.83 -0.41 -7.42
N PRO A 286 11.60 0.74 -6.76
CA PRO A 286 10.42 0.94 -5.93
C PRO A 286 9.14 0.62 -6.70
N ILE A 287 8.29 -0.22 -6.11
CA ILE A 287 6.98 -0.62 -6.67
C ILE A 287 6.05 0.60 -6.72
N ASN A 288 6.04 1.33 -5.62
CA ASN A 288 5.28 2.55 -5.42
C ASN A 288 6.26 3.72 -5.30
N SER A 289 5.86 4.90 -5.76
CA SER A 289 6.69 6.10 -5.73
C SER A 289 6.72 6.71 -4.32
N PRO A 290 7.87 6.73 -3.61
CA PRO A 290 7.94 7.37 -2.28
C PRO A 290 7.59 8.86 -2.33
N ARG A 291 7.75 9.51 -3.50
CA ARG A 291 7.35 10.91 -3.73
C ARG A 291 5.84 11.10 -3.74
N MET A 292 5.08 10.17 -4.34
CA MET A 292 3.61 10.24 -4.38
C MET A 292 2.98 9.88 -3.04
N TYR A 293 3.58 8.93 -2.31
CA TYR A 293 3.09 8.44 -1.02
C TYR A 293 3.75 9.19 0.16
N SER A 294 3.71 10.51 0.09
CA SER A 294 4.20 11.45 1.11
C SER A 294 3.04 12.15 1.80
N ALA A 295 3.19 12.45 3.09
CA ALA A 295 2.18 13.22 3.81
C ALA A 295 2.14 14.66 3.31
N ASP A 296 0.95 15.18 3.01
CA ASP A 296 0.74 16.61 2.84
C ASP A 296 0.78 17.30 4.21
N LEU A 297 1.51 18.41 4.33
CA LEU A 297 1.64 19.12 5.60
C LEU A 297 0.28 19.55 6.16
N LEU A 298 -0.67 19.93 5.29
CA LEU A 298 -2.01 20.33 5.72
C LEU A 298 -2.84 19.14 6.24
N ASN A 299 -2.51 17.91 5.86
CA ASN A 299 -3.22 16.74 6.36
C ASN A 299 -3.03 16.55 7.87
N LEU A 300 -1.96 17.09 8.47
CA LEU A 300 -1.80 17.12 9.94
C LEU A 300 -2.95 17.85 10.65
N LEU A 301 -3.51 18.87 9.99
CA LEU A 301 -4.51 19.79 10.55
C LEU A 301 -5.92 19.51 10.03
N PHE A 302 -6.04 19.06 8.78
CA PHE A 302 -7.32 18.85 8.11
C PHE A 302 -7.58 17.36 7.89
N PRO A 303 -8.68 16.83 8.44
CA PRO A 303 -9.04 15.42 8.26
C PRO A 303 -9.47 15.14 6.82
N THR A 304 -9.34 13.87 6.43
CA THR A 304 -10.03 13.34 5.25
C THR A 304 -11.34 12.70 5.67
N LEU A 305 -12.11 12.19 4.70
CA LEU A 305 -13.40 11.54 4.97
C LEU A 305 -13.31 10.33 5.90
N VAL A 306 -12.12 9.83 6.29
CA VAL A 306 -11.97 8.75 7.27
C VAL A 306 -12.38 9.18 8.68
N ASN A 307 -12.31 10.47 8.99
CA ASN A 307 -12.82 11.06 10.22
C ASN A 307 -14.15 11.79 9.96
N ALA A 308 -15.04 11.83 10.95
CA ALA A 308 -16.36 12.45 10.83
C ALA A 308 -16.29 13.94 10.43
N LEU A 309 -15.32 14.69 10.96
CA LEU A 309 -15.11 16.10 10.61
C LEU A 309 -14.63 16.31 9.15
N GLY A 310 -14.11 15.28 8.50
CA GLY A 310 -13.68 15.36 7.10
C GLY A 310 -14.83 15.52 6.10
N GLY A 311 -16.07 15.23 6.52
CA GLY A 311 -17.28 15.45 5.70
C GLY A 311 -17.81 16.88 5.71
N ILE A 312 -17.14 17.81 6.40
CA ILE A 312 -17.51 19.23 6.37
C ILE A 312 -17.04 19.82 5.04
N GLY A 313 -17.93 20.43 4.25
CA GLY A 313 -17.67 20.75 2.83
C GLY A 313 -16.39 21.53 2.54
N PHE A 314 -16.01 22.50 3.38
CA PHE A 314 -14.74 23.23 3.18
C PHE A 314 -13.51 22.35 3.48
N VAL A 315 -13.58 21.47 4.48
CA VAL A 315 -12.52 20.52 4.84
C VAL A 315 -12.36 19.49 3.74
N GLU A 316 -13.48 18.94 3.26
CA GLU A 316 -13.49 17.98 2.17
C GLU A 316 -12.84 18.54 0.90
N ASN A 317 -13.14 19.80 0.56
CA ASN A 317 -12.55 20.47 -0.61
C ASN A 317 -11.02 20.62 -0.50
N ILE A 318 -10.50 20.87 0.70
CA ILE A 318 -9.05 20.90 0.94
C ILE A 318 -8.49 19.47 0.82
N ALA A 319 -9.12 18.50 1.48
CA ALA A 319 -8.67 17.11 1.52
C ALA A 319 -8.60 16.46 0.13
N ARG A 320 -9.50 16.82 -0.79
CA ARG A 320 -9.49 16.36 -2.19
C ARG A 320 -8.24 16.78 -2.97
N ARG A 321 -7.48 17.77 -2.49
CA ARG A 321 -6.26 18.26 -3.15
C ARG A 321 -5.01 17.52 -2.70
N PHE A 322 -5.08 16.73 -1.63
CA PHE A 322 -3.93 15.98 -1.16
C PHE A 322 -3.51 14.95 -2.23
N GLY A 323 -2.24 14.97 -2.63
CA GLY A 323 -1.77 14.26 -3.84
C GLY A 323 -1.65 12.73 -3.72
N ALA A 324 -1.75 12.18 -2.52
CA ALA A 324 -1.79 10.74 -2.28
C ALA A 324 -3.23 10.21 -2.43
N ASN A 325 -3.38 8.94 -2.84
CA ASN A 325 -4.68 8.28 -2.89
C ASN A 325 -5.42 8.45 -1.54
N SER A 326 -6.75 8.47 -1.52
CA SER A 326 -7.55 8.71 -0.30
C SER A 326 -7.30 7.71 0.83
N LEU A 327 -6.72 6.55 0.51
CA LEU A 327 -6.29 5.53 1.48
C LEU A 327 -4.97 5.89 2.18
N GLU A 328 -4.14 6.71 1.56
CA GLU A 328 -2.76 7.02 1.98
C GLU A 328 -2.62 8.50 2.41
N THR A 329 -3.74 9.15 2.73
CA THR A 329 -3.84 10.50 3.33
C THR A 329 -4.16 10.37 4.81
N SER A 330 -3.21 9.81 5.55
CA SER A 330 -3.45 9.15 6.83
C SER A 330 -2.76 9.84 8.03
N ALA A 331 -2.24 11.05 7.83
CA ALA A 331 -1.40 11.77 8.79
C ALA A 331 -2.16 12.78 9.69
N TYR A 332 -3.49 12.72 9.75
CA TYR A 332 -4.29 13.70 10.49
C TYR A 332 -4.23 13.56 12.01
N PHE A 333 -3.59 14.53 12.68
CA PHE A 333 -3.50 14.59 14.14
C PHE A 333 -4.66 15.37 14.76
N GLY A 334 -5.11 16.42 14.09
CA GLY A 334 -6.09 17.34 14.63
C GLY A 334 -5.51 18.29 15.70
N LEU A 335 -6.21 19.40 15.91
CA LEU A 335 -5.78 20.47 16.82
C LEU A 335 -5.56 20.00 18.26
N PRO A 336 -6.40 19.12 18.86
CA PRO A 336 -6.21 18.70 20.24
C PRO A 336 -4.92 17.91 20.48
N LEU A 337 -4.54 16.99 19.58
CA LEU A 337 -3.29 16.23 19.74
C LEU A 337 -2.07 17.14 19.64
N ILE A 338 -2.08 18.08 18.70
CA ILE A 338 -0.99 19.06 18.54
C ILE A 338 -0.89 19.95 19.78
N ALA A 339 -2.01 20.48 20.26
CA ALA A 339 -2.03 21.33 21.46
C ALA A 339 -1.52 20.58 22.70
N ILE A 340 -1.95 19.33 22.91
CA ILE A 340 -1.46 18.49 24.02
C ILE A 340 0.04 18.22 23.88
N ALA A 341 0.52 17.92 22.67
CA ALA A 341 1.94 17.66 22.43
C ALA A 341 2.81 18.89 22.70
N LEU A 342 2.39 20.07 22.25
CA LEU A 342 3.07 21.33 22.50
C LEU A 342 3.04 21.69 23.99
N TRP A 343 1.90 21.52 24.67
CA TRP A 343 1.77 21.78 26.10
C TRP A 343 2.68 20.83 26.90
N PHE A 344 2.66 19.54 26.60
CA PHE A 344 3.54 18.55 27.23
C PHE A 344 5.02 18.88 27.02
N ALA A 345 5.40 19.25 25.78
CA ALA A 345 6.76 19.66 25.48
C ALA A 345 7.18 20.90 26.29
N TRP A 346 6.32 21.93 26.34
CA TRP A 346 6.60 23.17 27.07
C TRP A 346 6.79 22.94 28.58
N GLU A 347 5.93 22.15 29.21
CA GLU A 347 6.01 21.88 30.66
C GLU A 347 7.22 21.03 31.03
N ARG A 348 7.55 20.03 30.21
CA ARG A 348 8.49 18.96 30.57
C ARG A 348 9.75 18.93 29.72
N TRP A 349 10.06 19.97 28.96
CA TRP A 349 11.23 20.00 28.06
C TRP A 349 12.56 19.71 28.76
N ARG A 350 12.66 20.05 30.06
CA ARG A 350 13.86 19.81 30.86
C ARG A 350 14.09 18.33 31.18
N GLU A 351 13.06 17.49 31.07
CA GLU A 351 13.16 16.05 31.31
C GLU A 351 13.79 15.35 30.10
N PRO A 352 14.87 14.55 30.28
CA PRO A 352 15.54 13.87 29.17
C PRO A 352 14.62 13.02 28.30
N MET A 353 13.70 12.27 28.91
CA MET A 353 12.78 11.40 28.19
C MET A 353 11.74 12.19 27.38
N THR A 354 11.33 13.36 27.85
CA THR A 354 10.48 14.27 27.07
C THR A 354 11.21 14.77 25.83
N ARG A 355 12.50 15.13 25.96
CA ARG A 355 13.32 15.53 24.81
C ARG A 355 13.44 14.40 23.80
N VAL A 356 13.66 13.15 24.25
CA VAL A 356 13.66 11.97 23.37
C VAL A 356 12.33 11.84 22.65
N LEU A 357 11.22 11.83 23.37
CA LEU A 357 9.89 11.58 22.82
C LEU A 357 9.44 12.66 21.83
N VAL A 358 9.62 13.94 22.18
CA VAL A 358 9.25 15.06 21.31
C VAL A 358 10.19 15.18 20.11
N THR A 359 11.50 14.99 20.31
CA THR A 359 12.47 15.00 19.18
C THR A 359 12.20 13.84 18.23
N PHE A 360 11.90 12.65 18.77
CA PHE A 360 11.48 11.49 17.98
C PHE A 360 10.22 11.81 17.16
N LEU A 361 9.19 12.36 17.80
CA LEU A 361 7.96 12.76 17.11
C LEU A 361 8.24 13.76 15.98
N VAL A 362 9.06 14.78 16.23
CA VAL A 362 9.45 15.77 15.21
C VAL A 362 10.20 15.11 14.05
N ILE A 363 11.17 14.23 14.33
CA ILE A 363 11.90 13.49 13.29
C ILE A 363 10.93 12.66 12.44
N VAL A 364 10.05 11.87 13.07
CA VAL A 364 9.05 11.08 12.34
C VAL A 364 8.17 11.98 11.47
N CYS A 365 7.68 13.11 12.01
CA CYS A 365 6.88 14.06 11.26
C CYS A 365 7.62 14.65 10.06
N VAL A 366 8.92 14.93 10.18
CA VAL A 366 9.72 15.41 9.06
C VAL A 366 9.96 14.32 8.01
N LEU A 367 10.23 13.09 8.44
CA LEU A 367 10.49 11.97 7.52
C LEU A 367 9.22 11.54 6.76
N MET A 368 8.04 11.61 7.38
CA MET A 368 6.79 11.22 6.73
C MET A 368 6.30 12.19 5.65
N LEU A 369 6.81 13.43 5.64
CA LEU A 369 6.63 14.38 4.53
C LEU A 369 7.39 13.94 3.26
N GLY A 370 8.22 12.89 3.35
CA GLY A 370 8.83 12.24 2.20
C GLY A 370 9.94 13.04 1.52
N PRO A 371 10.28 12.73 0.25
CA PRO A 371 11.47 13.29 -0.40
C PRO A 371 11.26 14.73 -0.92
N ARG A 372 10.01 15.18 -1.03
CA ARG A 372 9.64 16.56 -1.34
C ARG A 372 8.48 16.97 -0.46
N LEU A 373 8.46 18.22 -0.03
CA LEU A 373 7.37 18.75 0.78
C LEU A 373 6.11 18.96 -0.08
N HIS A 374 4.98 18.39 0.33
CA HIS A 374 3.66 18.66 -0.24
C HIS A 374 2.86 19.60 0.67
N VAL A 375 2.28 20.63 0.08
CA VAL A 375 1.37 21.57 0.75
C VAL A 375 0.18 21.84 -0.13
N ASN A 376 -1.03 21.48 0.33
CA ASN A 376 -2.27 21.68 -0.42
C ASN A 376 -2.20 21.03 -1.84
N GLY A 377 -1.56 19.87 -1.95
CA GLY A 377 -1.35 19.17 -3.22
C GLY A 377 -0.16 19.66 -4.05
N HIS A 378 0.46 20.78 -3.68
CA HIS A 378 1.59 21.33 -4.43
C HIS A 378 2.92 20.83 -3.86
N GLU A 379 3.79 20.37 -4.76
CA GLU A 379 5.16 20.02 -4.41
C GLU A 379 6.08 21.23 -4.36
N LEU A 380 6.84 21.32 -3.27
CA LEU A 380 7.82 22.38 -3.05
C LEU A 380 9.25 21.81 -3.16
N PHE A 381 10.10 22.11 -2.19
CA PHE A 381 11.52 21.76 -2.18
C PHE A 381 11.79 20.36 -1.59
N GLY A 382 13.04 19.90 -1.75
CA GLY A 382 13.48 18.59 -1.29
C GLY A 382 13.61 18.49 0.23
N MET A 383 13.19 17.36 0.78
CA MET A 383 13.15 17.05 2.21
C MET A 383 14.15 15.93 2.58
N PRO A 384 14.49 15.71 3.86
CA PRO A 384 15.55 14.78 4.27
C PRO A 384 15.41 13.35 3.75
N TRP A 385 14.18 12.85 3.58
CA TRP A 385 13.92 11.50 3.04
C TRP A 385 14.40 11.33 1.59
N LYS A 386 14.69 12.42 0.87
CA LYS A 386 15.32 12.36 -0.45
C LYS A 386 16.63 11.56 -0.43
N ILE A 387 17.39 11.63 0.66
CA ILE A 387 18.62 10.84 0.82
C ILE A 387 18.29 9.34 0.95
N ALA A 388 17.31 9.00 1.79
CA ALA A 388 16.87 7.61 1.99
C ALA A 388 16.32 6.97 0.70
N SER A 389 15.75 7.78 -0.20
CA SER A 389 15.28 7.30 -1.51
C SER A 389 16.39 6.77 -2.42
N HIS A 390 17.66 7.05 -2.11
CA HIS A 390 18.82 6.52 -2.83
C HIS A 390 19.45 5.27 -2.17
N LEU A 391 19.04 4.94 -0.94
CA LEU A 391 19.60 3.80 -0.22
C LEU A 391 18.87 2.49 -0.60
N PRO A 392 19.60 1.37 -0.75
CA PRO A 392 18.98 0.07 -0.98
C PRO A 392 18.05 -0.28 0.20
N LEU A 393 16.95 -0.98 -0.10
CA LEU A 393 15.85 -1.33 0.83
C LEU A 393 14.98 -0.13 1.26
N LEU A 394 15.56 0.98 1.72
CA LEU A 394 14.79 2.15 2.20
C LEU A 394 14.05 2.89 1.08
N ARG A 395 14.54 2.79 -0.17
CA ARG A 395 13.85 3.35 -1.35
C ARG A 395 12.45 2.80 -1.61
N HIS A 396 12.09 1.66 -1.02
CA HIS A 396 10.78 1.02 -1.19
C HIS A 396 9.78 1.44 -0.10
N ALA A 397 10.24 2.05 1.00
CA ALA A 397 9.37 2.44 2.10
C ALA A 397 8.53 3.67 1.73
N LEU A 398 7.26 3.68 2.15
CA LEU A 398 6.35 4.77 1.87
C LEU A 398 6.32 5.76 3.05
N PRO A 399 6.78 7.02 2.86
CA PRO A 399 6.94 7.97 3.95
C PRO A 399 5.68 8.20 4.79
N VAL A 400 4.50 8.32 4.15
CA VAL A 400 3.25 8.60 4.87
C VAL A 400 2.92 7.55 5.92
N ARG A 401 3.35 6.29 5.73
CA ARG A 401 3.14 5.19 6.68
C ARG A 401 3.92 5.36 7.98
N PHE A 402 4.93 6.23 8.00
CA PHE A 402 5.66 6.56 9.23
C PHE A 402 4.80 7.32 10.24
N SER A 403 3.66 7.87 9.82
CA SER A 403 2.64 8.44 10.71
C SER A 403 2.22 7.47 11.83
N LEU A 404 2.28 6.14 11.59
CA LEU A 404 2.12 5.10 12.62
C LEU A 404 2.98 5.38 13.87
N TYR A 405 4.26 5.71 13.69
CA TYR A 405 5.19 5.97 14.78
C TYR A 405 4.95 7.32 15.44
N ALA A 406 4.44 8.30 14.67
CA ALA A 406 4.02 9.58 15.22
C ALA A 406 2.80 9.39 16.14
N PHE A 407 1.80 8.61 15.73
CA PHE A 407 0.66 8.27 16.58
C PHE A 407 1.06 7.47 17.82
N LEU A 408 2.07 6.60 17.76
CA LEU A 408 2.60 5.95 18.95
C LEU A 408 3.21 6.98 19.93
N GLY A 409 4.01 7.92 19.42
CA GLY A 409 4.58 9.00 20.22
C GLY A 409 3.49 9.88 20.85
N LEU A 410 2.50 10.29 20.06
CA LEU A 410 1.36 11.08 20.50
C LEU A 410 0.50 10.33 21.54
N ALA A 411 0.28 9.03 21.37
CA ALA A 411 -0.44 8.20 22.34
C ALA A 411 0.25 8.19 23.71
N ILE A 412 1.58 8.04 23.73
CA ILE A 412 2.37 8.09 24.96
C ILE A 412 2.28 9.50 25.59
N ILE A 413 2.44 10.56 24.79
CA ILE A 413 2.33 11.95 25.26
C ILE A 413 0.96 12.22 25.86
N VAL A 414 -0.13 11.87 25.17
CA VAL A 414 -1.51 12.06 25.65
C VAL A 414 -1.74 11.32 26.96
N SER A 415 -1.26 10.08 27.07
CA SER A 415 -1.36 9.30 28.30
C SER A 415 -0.60 9.97 29.45
N MET A 416 0.67 10.33 29.26
CA MET A 416 1.47 11.01 30.29
C MET A 416 0.90 12.38 30.67
N TRP A 417 0.36 13.10 29.69
CA TRP A 417 -0.33 14.35 29.94
C TRP A 417 -1.58 14.08 30.78
N LEU A 418 -2.51 13.21 30.36
CA LEU A 418 -3.74 12.95 31.13
C LEU A 418 -3.50 12.39 32.54
N SER A 419 -2.40 11.65 32.78
CA SER A 419 -2.07 11.11 34.10
C SER A 419 -1.55 12.18 35.08
N ALA A 420 -0.99 13.30 34.59
CA ALA A 420 -0.48 14.35 35.46
C ALA A 420 -1.60 15.10 36.23
N PRO A 421 -1.31 15.66 37.41
CA PRO A 421 -2.29 16.41 38.19
C PRO A 421 -2.78 17.65 37.42
N ARG A 422 -4.08 17.68 37.07
CA ARG A 422 -4.74 18.79 36.38
C ARG A 422 -6.20 18.90 36.80
N PRO A 423 -6.83 20.07 36.65
CA PRO A 423 -8.26 20.24 36.92
C PRO A 423 -9.09 19.26 36.09
N ALA A 424 -10.11 18.65 36.70
CA ALA A 424 -10.95 17.65 36.06
C ALA A 424 -11.62 18.17 34.77
N GLY A 425 -12.04 19.44 34.76
CA GLY A 425 -12.63 20.08 33.58
C GLY A 425 -11.68 20.15 32.38
N VAL A 426 -10.37 20.37 32.62
CA VAL A 426 -9.36 20.40 31.55
C VAL A 426 -9.14 19.00 30.97
N LYS A 427 -9.06 17.98 31.82
CA LYS A 427 -8.93 16.58 31.36
C LYS A 427 -10.17 16.15 30.58
N LEU A 428 -11.36 16.47 31.08
CA LEU A 428 -12.62 16.16 30.41
C LEU A 428 -12.72 16.88 29.06
N ALA A 429 -12.41 18.17 29.00
CA ALA A 429 -12.40 18.93 27.75
C ALA A 429 -11.44 18.33 26.73
N ALA A 430 -10.23 17.94 27.15
CA ALA A 430 -9.26 17.28 26.28
C ALA A 430 -9.78 15.94 25.75
N ILE A 431 -10.36 15.09 26.60
CA ILE A 431 -10.94 13.80 26.19
C ILE A 431 -12.09 13.99 25.21
N VAL A 432 -13.00 14.93 25.47
CA VAL A 432 -14.13 15.23 24.59
C VAL A 432 -13.65 15.77 23.24
N LEU A 433 -12.69 16.70 23.25
CA LEU A 433 -12.12 17.23 22.01
C LEU A 433 -11.39 16.14 21.21
N LEU A 434 -10.62 15.25 21.86
CA LEU A 434 -10.00 14.12 21.18
C LEU A 434 -11.05 13.18 20.57
N ALA A 435 -12.12 12.88 21.30
CA ALA A 435 -13.21 12.04 20.81
C ALA A 435 -13.92 12.67 19.60
N ILE A 436 -14.12 14.00 19.58
CA ILE A 436 -14.73 14.72 18.45
C ILE A 436 -13.78 14.75 17.25
N PHE A 437 -12.53 15.16 17.46
CA PHE A 437 -11.58 15.38 16.37
C PHE A 437 -11.11 14.08 15.72
N LEU A 438 -10.95 13.01 16.51
CA LEU A 438 -10.52 11.70 16.02
C LEU A 438 -11.70 10.76 15.72
N CYS A 439 -12.95 11.24 15.87
CA CYS A 439 -14.14 10.44 15.61
C CYS A 439 -14.08 9.84 14.19
N PRO A 440 -14.19 8.50 14.03
CA PRO A 440 -14.25 7.88 12.72
C PRO A 440 -15.51 8.31 11.95
N ASN A 441 -15.48 8.17 10.63
CA ASN A 441 -16.68 8.39 9.81
C ASN A 441 -17.85 7.51 10.28
N LEU A 442 -19.00 8.12 10.58
CA LEU A 442 -20.18 7.42 11.08
C LEU A 442 -21.14 6.94 9.98
N HIS A 443 -20.87 7.24 8.71
CA HIS A 443 -21.66 6.72 7.60
C HIS A 443 -21.31 5.25 7.34
N SER A 444 -22.28 4.34 7.48
CA SER A 444 -22.03 2.88 7.40
C SER A 444 -21.48 2.47 6.03
N GLY A 445 -22.04 3.03 4.95
CA GLY A 445 -21.57 2.76 3.60
C GLY A 445 -20.10 3.13 3.40
N PHE A 446 -19.54 4.07 4.16
CA PHE A 446 -18.16 4.51 3.98
C PHE A 446 -17.15 3.37 4.17
N TRP A 447 -17.43 2.42 5.07
CA TRP A 447 -16.47 1.41 5.52
C TRP A 447 -16.49 0.12 4.72
N SER A 448 -17.58 -0.21 4.04
CA SER A 448 -17.74 -1.50 3.39
C SER A 448 -18.27 -1.38 1.97
N ARG A 449 -18.11 -2.46 1.21
CA ARG A 449 -18.76 -2.68 -0.08
C ARG A 449 -19.29 -4.10 -0.17
N ASN A 450 -20.12 -4.35 -1.19
CA ASN A 450 -20.63 -5.68 -1.46
C ASN A 450 -19.51 -6.59 -1.97
N ASN A 451 -19.64 -7.87 -1.64
CA ASN A 451 -18.88 -8.93 -2.27
C ASN A 451 -19.47 -9.19 -3.65
N ASP A 452 -18.80 -8.67 -4.68
CA ASP A 452 -19.24 -8.78 -6.08
C ASP A 452 -18.79 -10.11 -6.73
N THR A 453 -18.58 -11.17 -5.93
CA THR A 453 -18.27 -12.51 -6.47
C THR A 453 -19.52 -13.06 -7.19
N PRO A 454 -19.43 -13.40 -8.49
CA PRO A 454 -20.57 -13.88 -9.26
C PRO A 454 -21.20 -15.17 -8.70
N GLU A 455 -22.51 -15.34 -8.86
CA GLU A 455 -23.22 -16.58 -8.50
C GLU A 455 -22.60 -17.81 -9.17
N PHE A 456 -21.99 -17.62 -10.35
CA PHE A 456 -21.24 -18.63 -11.10
C PHE A 456 -20.21 -19.38 -10.23
N PHE A 457 -19.55 -18.67 -9.31
CA PHE A 457 -18.58 -19.26 -8.38
C PHE A 457 -19.22 -19.67 -7.05
N MET A 458 -20.26 -18.96 -6.60
CA MET A 458 -20.92 -19.24 -5.32
C MET A 458 -21.82 -20.49 -5.37
N ARG A 459 -22.30 -20.88 -6.55
CA ARG A 459 -23.18 -22.04 -6.78
C ARG A 459 -22.49 -23.21 -7.48
N ASP A 460 -21.16 -23.16 -7.60
CA ASP A 460 -20.34 -24.15 -8.29
C ASP A 460 -20.67 -24.39 -9.77
N ASP A 461 -21.32 -23.42 -10.44
CA ASP A 461 -21.65 -23.53 -11.87
C ASP A 461 -20.38 -23.64 -12.74
N TYR A 462 -19.25 -23.08 -12.28
CA TYR A 462 -17.95 -23.18 -12.93
C TYR A 462 -17.50 -24.63 -13.20
N LEU A 463 -17.92 -25.60 -12.38
CA LEU A 463 -17.59 -27.02 -12.57
C LEU A 463 -18.14 -27.61 -13.87
N ARG A 464 -19.17 -26.97 -14.47
CA ARG A 464 -19.76 -27.40 -15.74
C ARG A 464 -18.98 -26.90 -16.95
N TYR A 465 -18.19 -25.84 -16.79
CA TYR A 465 -17.59 -25.09 -17.89
C TYR A 465 -16.06 -25.09 -17.86
N LEU A 466 -15.45 -25.28 -16.70
CA LEU A 466 -14.00 -25.30 -16.51
C LEU A 466 -13.50 -26.70 -16.16
N LYS A 467 -12.24 -26.98 -16.50
CA LYS A 467 -11.53 -28.19 -16.06
C LYS A 467 -10.59 -27.89 -14.88
N PRO A 468 -10.28 -28.89 -14.04
CA PRO A 468 -9.30 -28.72 -12.98
C PRO A 468 -7.94 -28.28 -13.54
N GLY A 469 -7.37 -27.21 -12.97
CA GLY A 469 -6.09 -26.65 -13.38
C GLY A 469 -6.08 -25.90 -14.72
N GLU A 470 -7.25 -25.71 -15.35
CA GLU A 470 -7.37 -24.93 -16.59
C GLU A 470 -6.88 -23.49 -16.40
N ASN A 471 -6.14 -22.96 -17.37
CA ASN A 471 -5.70 -21.56 -17.34
C ASN A 471 -6.73 -20.66 -18.03
N ILE A 472 -7.20 -19.64 -17.33
CA ILE A 472 -8.25 -18.74 -17.82
C ILE A 472 -7.80 -17.28 -17.80
N ILE A 473 -8.46 -16.44 -18.62
CA ILE A 473 -8.42 -14.99 -18.47
C ILE A 473 -9.72 -14.55 -17.80
N ALA A 474 -9.62 -13.66 -16.81
CA ALA A 474 -10.76 -13.09 -16.12
C ALA A 474 -10.85 -11.59 -16.39
N LEU A 475 -12.04 -11.11 -16.79
CA LEU A 475 -12.38 -9.71 -17.01
C LEU A 475 -13.49 -9.28 -16.03
N PRO A 476 -13.35 -8.15 -15.30
CA PRO A 476 -12.29 -7.14 -15.42
C PRO A 476 -10.91 -7.64 -14.99
N TYR A 477 -9.87 -7.18 -15.69
CA TYR A 477 -8.51 -7.72 -15.55
C TYR A 477 -7.73 -7.10 -14.38
N GLY A 478 -6.99 -7.92 -13.66
CA GLY A 478 -6.07 -7.50 -12.60
C GLY A 478 -6.75 -6.64 -11.52
N ILE A 479 -6.17 -5.47 -11.23
CA ILE A 479 -6.65 -4.55 -10.18
C ILE A 479 -8.09 -4.07 -10.39
N ASN A 480 -8.63 -4.14 -11.61
CA ASN A 480 -9.98 -3.64 -11.88
C ASN A 480 -11.09 -4.60 -11.43
N GLY A 481 -10.75 -5.88 -11.22
CA GLY A 481 -11.71 -6.93 -10.87
C GLY A 481 -11.44 -7.57 -9.52
N SER A 482 -12.26 -8.57 -9.19
CA SER A 482 -12.16 -9.39 -7.98
C SER A 482 -11.84 -10.86 -8.30
N SER A 483 -11.22 -11.14 -9.46
CA SER A 483 -10.98 -12.49 -9.97
C SER A 483 -10.17 -13.40 -9.06
N MET A 484 -9.26 -12.83 -8.26
CA MET A 484 -8.57 -13.58 -7.23
C MET A 484 -9.55 -14.10 -6.17
N LEU A 485 -10.53 -13.30 -5.74
CA LEU A 485 -11.56 -13.79 -4.82
C LEU A 485 -12.42 -14.90 -5.44
N TRP A 486 -12.68 -14.86 -6.75
CA TRP A 486 -13.39 -15.93 -7.46
C TRP A 486 -12.61 -17.25 -7.42
N GLN A 487 -11.30 -17.19 -7.68
CA GLN A 487 -10.42 -18.36 -7.59
C GLN A 487 -10.36 -18.92 -6.15
N ALA A 488 -10.33 -18.05 -5.14
CA ALA A 488 -10.37 -18.48 -3.74
C ALA A 488 -11.71 -19.13 -3.39
N ALA A 489 -12.84 -18.60 -3.88
CA ALA A 489 -14.17 -19.20 -3.72
C ALA A 489 -14.28 -20.56 -4.41
N ALA A 490 -13.67 -20.71 -5.58
CA ALA A 490 -13.56 -21.97 -6.31
C ALA A 490 -12.45 -22.90 -5.76
N ALA A 491 -11.94 -22.67 -4.54
CA ALA A 491 -10.91 -23.49 -3.91
C ALA A 491 -9.68 -23.79 -4.80
N PHE A 492 -9.24 -22.79 -5.58
CA PHE A 492 -8.12 -22.90 -6.53
C PHE A 492 -8.31 -23.94 -7.64
N TYR A 493 -9.56 -24.20 -8.04
CA TYR A 493 -9.91 -25.18 -9.08
C TYR A 493 -9.28 -24.88 -10.46
N PHE A 494 -9.02 -23.61 -10.77
CA PHE A 494 -8.42 -23.16 -12.04
C PHE A 494 -7.23 -22.24 -11.79
N ARG A 495 -6.39 -22.04 -12.82
CA ARG A 495 -5.27 -21.08 -12.85
C ARG A 495 -5.67 -19.84 -13.66
N MET A 496 -4.97 -18.73 -13.49
CA MET A 496 -5.26 -17.49 -14.21
C MET A 496 -4.03 -16.93 -14.93
N ALA A 497 -4.19 -16.57 -16.21
CA ALA A 497 -3.26 -15.77 -16.99
C ALA A 497 -3.44 -14.28 -16.67
N GLY A 498 -3.31 -13.96 -15.38
CA GLY A 498 -3.58 -12.66 -14.80
C GLY A 498 -3.66 -12.75 -13.27
N GLY A 499 -3.87 -11.60 -12.63
CA GLY A 499 -4.02 -11.50 -11.19
C GLY A 499 -3.76 -10.08 -10.70
N TRP A 500 -3.85 -9.87 -9.39
CA TRP A 500 -3.47 -8.63 -8.73
C TRP A 500 -2.55 -8.91 -7.55
N THR A 501 -1.24 -8.79 -7.77
CA THR A 501 -0.18 -9.05 -6.78
C THR A 501 0.59 -7.78 -6.41
N SER A 502 -0.06 -6.61 -6.54
CA SER A 502 0.54 -5.25 -6.50
C SER A 502 1.40 -4.88 -7.71
N ILE A 503 2.01 -5.86 -8.38
CA ILE A 503 2.84 -5.68 -9.58
C ILE A 503 2.37 -6.66 -10.65
N THR A 504 2.25 -6.18 -11.89
CA THR A 504 2.12 -7.05 -13.06
C THR A 504 3.51 -7.57 -13.46
N PRO A 505 3.75 -8.88 -13.65
CA PRO A 505 5.06 -9.40 -14.05
C PRO A 505 5.51 -8.85 -15.41
N HIS A 506 6.82 -8.75 -15.63
CA HIS A 506 7.38 -8.20 -16.88
C HIS A 506 6.95 -9.03 -18.10
N GLU A 507 6.86 -10.34 -17.92
CA GLU A 507 6.43 -11.34 -18.90
C GLU A 507 5.02 -11.05 -19.40
N PHE A 508 4.15 -10.52 -18.53
CA PHE A 508 2.79 -10.11 -18.87
C PHE A 508 2.72 -8.66 -19.36
N GLN A 509 3.46 -7.73 -18.73
CA GLN A 509 3.49 -6.31 -19.15
C GLN A 509 3.99 -6.13 -20.59
N SER A 510 4.81 -7.06 -21.08
CA SER A 510 5.33 -7.05 -22.45
C SER A 510 4.24 -7.28 -23.51
N TRP A 511 3.06 -7.77 -23.14
CA TRP A 511 1.95 -8.00 -24.06
C TRP A 511 1.03 -6.77 -24.13
N PRO A 512 0.86 -6.13 -25.30
CA PRO A 512 -0.01 -4.95 -25.42
C PRO A 512 -1.45 -5.19 -24.96
N ILE A 513 -1.98 -6.40 -25.19
CA ILE A 513 -3.32 -6.78 -24.75
C ILE A 513 -3.49 -6.73 -23.23
N VAL A 514 -2.45 -7.02 -22.46
CA VAL A 514 -2.48 -6.92 -20.98
C VAL A 514 -2.64 -5.46 -20.58
N GLY A 515 -1.89 -4.55 -21.21
CA GLY A 515 -2.05 -3.11 -21.00
C GLY A 515 -3.45 -2.61 -21.37
N ALA A 516 -4.00 -3.09 -22.49
CA ALA A 516 -5.35 -2.77 -22.94
C ALA A 516 -6.42 -3.22 -21.93
N MET A 517 -6.31 -4.46 -21.43
CA MET A 517 -7.22 -5.01 -20.40
C MET A 517 -7.10 -4.29 -19.05
N LEU A 518 -5.89 -3.89 -18.63
CA LEU A 518 -5.65 -3.13 -17.39
C LEU A 518 -6.17 -1.70 -17.46
N THR A 519 -6.11 -1.07 -18.63
CA THR A 519 -6.56 0.32 -18.83
C THR A 519 -7.99 0.43 -19.36
N ARG A 520 -8.64 -0.72 -19.60
CA ARG A 520 -9.98 -0.82 -20.20
C ARG A 520 -10.06 -0.01 -21.50
N THR A 521 -9.12 -0.28 -22.41
CA THR A 521 -9.02 0.37 -23.73
C THR A 521 -8.91 -0.61 -24.86
N TYR A 522 -9.14 -0.13 -26.08
CA TYR A 522 -8.89 -0.86 -27.30
C TYR A 522 -7.52 -0.53 -27.88
N ILE A 523 -6.96 -1.51 -28.60
CA ILE A 523 -5.69 -1.40 -29.33
C ILE A 523 -5.86 -1.94 -30.75
N PRO A 524 -4.94 -1.61 -31.69
CA PRO A 524 -4.92 -2.22 -33.01
C PRO A 524 -4.89 -3.74 -32.95
N GLU A 525 -5.56 -4.41 -33.90
CA GLU A 525 -5.52 -5.86 -34.08
C GLU A 525 -5.83 -6.65 -32.77
N MET A 526 -6.74 -6.13 -31.93
CA MET A 526 -6.94 -6.62 -30.56
C MET A 526 -7.29 -8.12 -30.47
N THR A 527 -8.06 -8.65 -31.42
CA THR A 527 -8.37 -10.08 -31.50
C THR A 527 -7.13 -10.93 -31.83
N LEU A 528 -6.24 -10.46 -32.71
CA LEU A 528 -4.97 -11.13 -32.99
C LEU A 528 -4.07 -11.11 -31.74
N GLN A 529 -3.97 -9.94 -31.10
CA GLN A 529 -3.21 -9.74 -29.86
C GLN A 529 -3.69 -10.70 -28.75
N LEU A 530 -5.01 -10.83 -28.60
CA LEU A 530 -5.62 -11.76 -27.65
C LEU A 530 -5.35 -13.21 -28.00
N HIS A 531 -5.51 -13.64 -29.27
CA HIS A 531 -5.19 -15.00 -29.69
C HIS A 531 -3.71 -15.36 -29.44
N ALA A 532 -2.79 -14.45 -29.75
CA ALA A 532 -1.36 -14.65 -29.50
C ALA A 532 -1.08 -14.80 -28.00
N PHE A 533 -1.66 -13.94 -27.16
CA PHE A 533 -1.54 -14.03 -25.72
C PHE A 533 -2.14 -15.34 -25.17
N MET A 534 -3.33 -15.73 -25.62
CA MET A 534 -3.97 -16.99 -25.24
C MET A 534 -3.13 -18.21 -25.63
N ALA A 535 -2.56 -18.22 -26.84
CA ALA A 535 -1.70 -19.30 -27.31
C ALA A 535 -0.42 -19.41 -26.47
N ALA A 536 0.23 -18.26 -26.18
CA ALA A 536 1.45 -18.20 -25.38
C ALA A 536 1.24 -18.65 -23.92
N HIS A 537 0.08 -18.37 -23.33
CA HIS A 537 -0.22 -18.69 -21.93
C HIS A 537 -1.08 -19.94 -21.76
N GLY A 538 -1.40 -20.67 -22.83
CA GLY A 538 -2.23 -21.87 -22.78
C GLY A 538 -3.65 -21.62 -22.30
N VAL A 539 -4.22 -20.44 -22.59
CA VAL A 539 -5.59 -20.07 -22.22
C VAL A 539 -6.56 -20.52 -23.29
N ARG A 540 -7.68 -21.13 -22.89
CA ARG A 540 -8.78 -21.51 -23.80
C ARG A 540 -10.11 -20.87 -23.45
N THR A 541 -10.25 -20.46 -22.20
CA THR A 541 -11.50 -19.94 -21.66
C THR A 541 -11.28 -18.53 -21.11
N ILE A 542 -12.19 -17.63 -21.45
CA ILE A 542 -12.24 -16.27 -20.93
C ILE A 542 -13.55 -16.10 -20.18
N LEU A 543 -13.45 -15.66 -18.93
CA LEU A 543 -14.57 -15.36 -18.06
C LEU A 543 -14.74 -13.85 -17.99
N VAL A 544 -15.93 -13.37 -18.32
CA VAL A 544 -16.23 -11.93 -18.35
C VAL A 544 -17.45 -11.67 -17.49
N THR A 545 -17.38 -10.76 -16.53
CA THR A 545 -18.60 -10.36 -15.79
C THR A 545 -19.62 -9.73 -16.74
N ASP A 546 -20.91 -9.88 -16.46
CA ASP A 546 -21.96 -9.28 -17.29
C ASP A 546 -21.77 -7.76 -17.52
N SER A 547 -21.27 -7.03 -16.50
CA SER A 547 -20.99 -5.59 -16.60
C SER A 547 -19.87 -5.19 -17.57
N GLU A 548 -19.01 -6.13 -17.93
CA GLU A 548 -17.87 -5.93 -18.83
C GLU A 548 -18.12 -6.56 -20.21
N ALA A 549 -19.17 -7.38 -20.35
CA ALA A 549 -19.42 -8.17 -21.54
C ALA A 549 -19.67 -7.31 -22.79
N GLU A 550 -20.44 -6.23 -22.67
CA GLU A 550 -20.70 -5.32 -23.79
C GLU A 550 -19.43 -4.63 -24.27
N PHE A 551 -18.64 -4.09 -23.33
CA PHE A 551 -17.40 -3.40 -23.65
C PHE A 551 -16.37 -4.32 -24.32
N TRP A 552 -16.27 -5.59 -23.93
CA TRP A 552 -15.32 -6.52 -24.56
C TRP A 552 -15.91 -7.35 -25.71
N HIS A 553 -17.19 -7.19 -26.03
CA HIS A 553 -17.84 -7.99 -27.07
C HIS A 553 -17.13 -7.94 -28.44
N PRO A 554 -16.72 -6.78 -28.98
CA PRO A 554 -16.01 -6.71 -30.26
C PRO A 554 -14.70 -7.52 -30.28
N MET A 555 -14.01 -7.62 -29.14
CA MET A 555 -12.78 -8.40 -29.00
C MET A 555 -13.04 -9.91 -29.02
N LEU A 556 -14.14 -10.32 -28.37
CA LEU A 556 -14.42 -11.69 -27.97
C LEU A 556 -15.34 -12.41 -28.95
N ALA A 557 -16.23 -11.70 -29.65
CA ALA A 557 -17.16 -12.28 -30.62
C ALA A 557 -16.49 -13.12 -31.72
N PRO A 558 -15.28 -12.77 -32.22
CA PRO A 558 -14.59 -13.63 -33.21
C PRO A 558 -14.02 -14.94 -32.62
N LEU A 559 -13.84 -15.03 -31.30
CA LEU A 559 -13.28 -16.21 -30.63
C LEU A 559 -14.29 -17.36 -30.63
N ASP A 560 -15.50 -17.04 -30.19
CA ASP A 560 -16.58 -17.96 -29.88
C ASP A 560 -17.89 -17.46 -30.48
N SER A 561 -18.51 -18.28 -31.34
CA SER A 561 -19.77 -17.94 -31.98
C SER A 561 -20.98 -18.07 -31.05
N SER A 562 -20.84 -18.74 -29.90
CA SER A 562 -21.95 -19.05 -29.00
C SER A 562 -21.54 -19.00 -27.51
N PRO A 563 -21.16 -17.81 -26.98
CA PRO A 563 -20.76 -17.67 -25.59
C PRO A 563 -21.91 -17.98 -24.63
N ILE A 564 -21.59 -18.55 -23.47
CA ILE A 564 -22.58 -19.03 -22.50
C ILE A 564 -22.68 -18.04 -21.34
N ARG A 565 -23.89 -17.56 -21.05
CA ARG A 565 -24.16 -16.73 -19.86
C ARG A 565 -24.63 -17.61 -18.71
N SER A 566 -24.00 -17.47 -17.55
CA SER A 566 -24.37 -18.19 -16.33
C SER A 566 -23.92 -17.43 -15.08
N GLY A 567 -24.83 -17.26 -14.11
CA GLY A 567 -24.51 -16.77 -12.76
C GLY A 567 -23.76 -15.43 -12.69
N GLY A 568 -24.03 -14.49 -13.61
CA GLY A 568 -23.35 -13.18 -13.66
C GLY A 568 -22.06 -13.14 -14.49
N VAL A 569 -21.72 -14.24 -15.16
CA VAL A 569 -20.51 -14.40 -15.99
C VAL A 569 -20.91 -14.85 -17.40
N VAL A 570 -20.19 -14.32 -18.39
CA VAL A 570 -20.18 -14.79 -19.77
C VAL A 570 -18.91 -15.59 -20.00
N VAL A 571 -19.07 -16.86 -20.38
CA VAL A 571 -17.99 -17.80 -20.68
C VAL A 571 -17.77 -17.81 -22.19
N TYR A 572 -16.57 -17.40 -22.61
CA TYR A 572 -16.11 -17.51 -23.99
C TYR A 572 -15.07 -18.63 -24.10
N SER A 573 -15.21 -19.49 -25.10
CA SER A 573 -14.32 -20.62 -25.35
C SER A 573 -13.73 -20.57 -26.76
N THR A 574 -12.42 -20.76 -26.89
CA THR A 574 -11.80 -20.93 -28.22
C THR A 574 -11.60 -22.40 -28.56
N SER A 575 -11.89 -22.77 -29.82
CA SER A 575 -11.70 -24.14 -30.29
C SER A 575 -10.20 -24.53 -30.30
N PRO A 576 -9.82 -25.74 -29.84
CA PRO A 576 -8.42 -26.16 -29.74
C PRO A 576 -7.61 -26.04 -31.04
N GLY A 577 -8.27 -26.16 -32.21
CA GLY A 577 -7.62 -26.05 -33.52
C GLY A 577 -7.25 -24.63 -33.96
N LYS A 578 -7.78 -23.58 -33.31
CA LYS A 578 -7.53 -22.18 -33.70
C LYS A 578 -6.22 -21.63 -33.14
N LEU A 579 -5.87 -21.97 -31.90
CA LEU A 579 -4.71 -21.40 -31.20
C LEU A 579 -3.32 -21.80 -31.73
N PRO A 580 -3.09 -23.03 -32.25
CA PRO A 580 -1.77 -23.43 -32.74
C PRO A 580 -1.18 -22.49 -33.80
N ALA A 581 -2.03 -21.87 -34.64
CA ALA A 581 -1.61 -20.89 -35.64
C ALA A 581 -0.92 -19.64 -35.07
N PHE A 582 -1.13 -19.36 -33.77
CA PHE A 582 -0.59 -18.18 -33.11
C PHE A 582 0.62 -18.48 -32.20
N GLN A 583 1.06 -19.74 -32.08
CA GLN A 583 2.18 -20.11 -31.19
C GLN A 583 3.52 -19.48 -31.58
N ALA A 584 3.71 -19.14 -32.86
CA ALA A 584 4.91 -18.46 -33.33
C ALA A 584 4.93 -16.95 -33.00
N GLN A 585 3.80 -16.38 -32.54
CA GLN A 585 3.72 -14.97 -32.19
C GLN A 585 4.39 -14.73 -30.84
N SER A 586 5.23 -13.69 -30.77
CA SER A 586 5.91 -13.28 -29.55
C SER A 586 5.34 -11.96 -29.02
N ALA A 587 5.53 -11.70 -27.72
CA ALA A 587 5.19 -10.42 -27.10
C ALA A 587 5.83 -9.24 -27.85
N LEU A 588 7.10 -9.38 -28.25
CA LEU A 588 7.85 -8.35 -28.98
C LEU A 588 7.24 -8.05 -30.36
N GLU A 589 6.83 -9.07 -31.12
CA GLU A 589 6.19 -8.87 -32.42
C GLU A 589 4.82 -8.18 -32.27
N MET A 590 4.04 -8.63 -31.29
CA MET A 590 2.78 -7.99 -30.92
C MET A 590 2.96 -6.53 -30.48
N GLU A 591 4.01 -6.24 -29.72
CA GLU A 591 4.39 -4.89 -29.32
C GLU A 591 4.72 -4.00 -30.53
N ARG A 592 5.58 -4.48 -31.44
CA ARG A 592 5.96 -3.75 -32.67
C ARG A 592 4.75 -3.38 -33.51
N ARG A 593 3.83 -4.33 -33.73
CA ARG A 593 2.59 -4.10 -34.49
C ARG A 593 1.70 -3.04 -33.84
N SER A 594 1.44 -3.20 -32.54
CA SER A 594 0.62 -2.27 -31.78
C SER A 594 1.22 -0.85 -31.79
N ASN A 595 2.52 -0.73 -31.49
CA ASN A 595 3.21 0.55 -31.47
C ASN A 595 3.22 1.21 -32.85
N LEU A 596 3.52 0.45 -33.92
CA LEU A 596 3.51 0.98 -35.28
C LEU A 596 2.15 1.53 -35.68
N ALA A 597 1.09 0.76 -35.44
CA ALA A 597 -0.27 1.15 -35.78
C ALA A 597 -0.77 2.33 -34.94
N ARG A 598 -0.52 2.34 -33.62
CA ARG A 598 -0.88 3.45 -32.73
C ARG A 598 -0.15 4.74 -33.11
N PHE A 599 1.16 4.67 -33.31
CA PHE A 599 1.95 5.84 -33.71
C PHE A 599 1.51 6.39 -35.07
N SER A 600 1.23 5.51 -36.04
CA SER A 600 0.74 5.93 -37.36
C SER A 600 -0.66 6.55 -37.30
N ALA A 601 -1.52 6.10 -36.39
CA ALA A 601 -2.82 6.72 -36.14
C ALA A 601 -2.67 8.11 -35.51
N LEU A 602 -1.79 8.27 -34.51
CA LEU A 602 -1.46 9.58 -33.93
C LEU A 602 -0.92 10.56 -34.97
N LEU A 603 -0.06 10.08 -35.87
CA LEU A 603 0.51 10.86 -36.95
C LEU A 603 -0.58 11.41 -37.90
N ARG A 604 -1.50 10.54 -38.34
CA ARG A 604 -2.66 10.94 -39.16
C ARG A 604 -3.57 11.91 -38.42
N ALA A 605 -3.90 11.59 -37.16
CA ALA A 605 -4.74 12.45 -36.34
C ALA A 605 -4.16 13.86 -36.18
N ALA A 606 -2.85 13.97 -35.91
CA ALA A 606 -2.18 15.27 -35.81
C ALA A 606 -2.22 16.06 -37.12
N HIS A 607 -2.01 15.39 -38.25
CA HIS A 607 -2.05 16.04 -39.56
C HIS A 607 -3.45 16.52 -39.93
N GLU A 608 -4.47 15.69 -39.73
CA GLU A 608 -5.86 16.05 -40.00
C GLU A 608 -6.34 17.17 -39.07
N TYR A 609 -5.94 17.14 -37.79
CA TYR A 609 -6.25 18.21 -36.84
C TYR A 609 -5.67 19.56 -37.28
N ILE A 610 -4.42 19.58 -37.75
CA ILE A 610 -3.79 20.78 -38.30
C ILE A 610 -4.47 21.21 -39.61
N ALA A 611 -4.82 20.26 -40.48
CA ALA A 611 -5.48 20.53 -41.75
C ALA A 611 -6.89 21.13 -41.56
N GLN A 612 -7.58 20.76 -40.49
CA GLN A 612 -8.88 21.31 -40.08
C GLN A 612 -8.76 22.69 -39.41
N ASN A 613 -7.53 23.21 -39.23
CA ASN A 613 -7.24 24.51 -38.60
C ASN A 613 -7.83 24.63 -37.18
N GLU A 614 -7.83 23.52 -36.45
CA GLU A 614 -8.25 23.44 -35.06
C GLU A 614 -7.24 24.12 -34.11
N ASP A 615 -7.67 24.45 -32.88
CA ASP A 615 -6.80 25.08 -31.89
C ASP A 615 -5.74 24.08 -31.39
N MET A 616 -4.48 24.37 -31.68
CA MET A 616 -3.32 23.58 -31.27
C MET A 616 -3.13 23.54 -29.76
N ALA A 617 -3.63 24.53 -29.01
CA ALA A 617 -3.56 24.54 -27.55
C ALA A 617 -4.42 23.42 -26.92
N GLU A 618 -5.47 22.97 -27.61
CA GLU A 618 -6.36 21.89 -27.17
C GLU A 618 -5.92 20.50 -27.64
N LEU A 619 -4.84 20.40 -28.43
CA LEU A 619 -4.44 19.14 -29.04
C LEU A 619 -4.01 18.12 -27.97
N THR A 620 -4.82 17.09 -27.78
CA THR A 620 -4.55 15.93 -26.93
C THR A 620 -5.07 14.64 -27.61
N PRO A 621 -4.66 13.43 -27.17
CA PRO A 621 -5.25 12.20 -27.67
C PRO A 621 -6.78 12.17 -27.51
N MET A 622 -7.30 12.65 -26.37
CA MET A 622 -8.74 12.65 -26.12
C MET A 622 -9.46 13.57 -27.10
N ARG A 623 -8.92 14.77 -27.31
CA ARG A 623 -9.49 15.73 -28.26
C ARG A 623 -9.53 15.18 -29.69
N ALA A 624 -8.45 14.51 -30.10
CA ALA A 624 -8.40 13.84 -31.40
C ALA A 624 -9.44 12.71 -31.51
N GLN A 625 -9.67 11.93 -30.45
CA GLN A 625 -10.71 10.90 -30.42
C GLN A 625 -12.13 11.50 -30.49
N GLU A 626 -12.41 12.57 -29.74
CA GLU A 626 -13.70 13.28 -29.77
C GLU A 626 -14.04 13.83 -31.16
N LYS A 627 -13.03 14.23 -31.93
CA LYS A 627 -13.14 14.68 -33.31
C LYS A 627 -13.23 13.53 -34.33
N GLY A 628 -13.17 12.27 -33.87
CA GLY A 628 -13.20 11.08 -34.72
C GLY A 628 -11.89 10.81 -35.48
N LEU A 629 -10.80 11.49 -35.12
CA LEU A 629 -9.48 11.31 -35.74
C LEU A 629 -8.72 10.10 -35.18
N LEU A 630 -9.07 9.68 -33.96
CA LEU A 630 -8.62 8.42 -33.37
C LEU A 630 -9.82 7.49 -33.15
N PRO A 631 -9.61 6.16 -33.23
CA PRO A 631 -10.68 5.20 -32.97
C PRO A 631 -11.25 5.36 -31.55
N PRO A 632 -12.55 5.10 -31.35
CA PRO A 632 -13.15 5.17 -30.02
C PRO A 632 -12.51 4.17 -29.05
N HIS A 633 -12.53 4.51 -27.76
CA HIS A 633 -11.99 3.71 -26.66
C HIS A 633 -10.48 3.47 -26.69
N TRP A 634 -9.72 4.21 -27.49
CA TRP A 634 -8.25 4.18 -27.48
C TRP A 634 -7.65 5.10 -26.41
N VAL A 635 -8.42 6.02 -25.86
CA VAL A 635 -7.94 7.05 -24.94
C VAL A 635 -8.64 6.96 -23.59
N THR A 636 -7.88 7.06 -22.50
CA THR A 636 -8.35 6.89 -21.12
C THR A 636 -8.61 8.18 -20.35
N ASP A 637 -7.95 9.27 -20.73
CA ASP A 637 -7.89 10.51 -19.95
C ASP A 637 -7.55 11.70 -20.87
N PRO A 638 -7.81 12.96 -20.44
CA PRO A 638 -7.70 14.12 -21.31
C PRO A 638 -6.27 14.66 -21.48
N ASP A 639 -5.27 14.08 -20.81
CA ASP A 639 -3.91 14.62 -20.80
C ASP A 639 -3.18 14.39 -22.12
N VAL A 640 -2.21 15.26 -22.43
CA VAL A 640 -1.30 15.07 -23.58
C VAL A 640 -0.54 13.75 -23.53
N ARG A 641 -0.36 13.19 -22.33
CA ARG A 641 0.20 11.87 -22.08
C ARG A 641 -0.84 11.03 -21.34
N THR A 642 -1.35 10.01 -22.00
CA THR A 642 -2.39 9.15 -21.41
C THR A 642 -1.82 8.06 -20.52
N ASN A 643 -2.66 7.57 -19.61
CA ASN A 643 -2.35 6.45 -18.72
C ASN A 643 -2.09 5.15 -19.50
N ASN A 644 -2.71 4.97 -20.67
CA ASN A 644 -2.46 3.83 -21.56
C ASN A 644 -1.31 4.05 -22.55
N GLY A 645 -0.50 5.10 -22.35
CA GLY A 645 0.79 5.25 -23.00
C GLY A 645 0.78 5.89 -24.38
N LEU A 646 -0.20 6.72 -24.72
CA LEU A 646 -0.16 7.62 -25.88
C LEU A 646 0.43 8.98 -25.47
N TYR A 647 1.04 9.66 -26.44
CA TYR A 647 1.39 11.07 -26.33
C TYR A 647 0.98 11.80 -27.60
N LEU A 648 0.21 12.88 -27.46
CA LEU A 648 -0.12 13.81 -28.54
C LEU A 648 -0.29 15.20 -27.94
N GLY A 649 0.47 16.17 -28.43
CA GLY A 649 0.32 17.53 -27.96
C GLY A 649 1.13 18.56 -28.74
N PRO A 650 0.85 19.85 -28.51
CA PRO A 650 1.61 20.93 -29.12
C PRO A 650 3.06 20.94 -28.60
N TRP A 651 3.97 21.43 -29.44
CA TRP A 651 5.38 21.64 -29.10
C TRP A 651 5.85 23.01 -29.60
N ASP A 652 6.87 23.58 -28.95
CA ASP A 652 7.42 24.89 -29.27
C ASP A 652 7.67 25.11 -30.77
N GLY A 653 7.32 26.31 -31.25
CA GLY A 653 7.57 26.72 -32.63
C GLY A 653 6.63 26.09 -33.66
N ASN A 654 5.33 25.97 -33.31
CA ASN A 654 4.28 25.42 -34.18
C ASN A 654 4.54 23.96 -34.62
N LYS A 655 5.14 23.18 -33.71
CA LYS A 655 5.45 21.76 -33.90
C LYS A 655 4.44 20.90 -33.14
N VAL A 656 4.41 19.62 -33.48
CA VAL A 656 3.61 18.62 -32.77
C VAL A 656 4.50 17.51 -32.25
N ALA A 657 4.21 17.04 -31.05
CA ALA A 657 4.88 15.91 -30.43
C ALA A 657 3.95 14.71 -30.36
N LEU A 658 4.48 13.54 -30.76
CA LEU A 658 3.78 12.27 -30.87
C LEU A 658 4.56 11.21 -30.12
N GLY A 659 3.88 10.27 -29.47
CA GLY A 659 4.59 9.25 -28.72
C GLY A 659 3.77 8.03 -28.33
N VAL A 660 4.48 6.95 -28.06
CA VAL A 660 3.95 5.68 -27.57
C VAL A 660 4.90 5.09 -26.53
N VAL A 661 4.36 4.33 -25.58
CA VAL A 661 5.14 3.59 -24.59
C VAL A 661 5.49 2.20 -25.11
N GLY A 662 6.75 1.79 -24.95
CA GLY A 662 7.21 0.45 -25.32
C GLY A 662 8.61 0.15 -24.82
N THR A 663 9.08 -1.07 -25.08
CA THR A 663 10.48 -1.45 -24.95
C THR A 663 11.30 -0.85 -26.09
N TYR A 664 12.60 -0.63 -25.88
CA TYR A 664 13.46 -0.12 -26.95
C TYR A 664 13.37 -0.98 -28.22
N TRP A 665 13.38 -2.31 -28.08
CA TRP A 665 13.32 -3.24 -29.21
C TRP A 665 11.96 -3.28 -29.92
N GLY A 666 10.88 -3.00 -29.20
CA GLY A 666 9.55 -2.85 -29.77
C GLY A 666 9.38 -1.52 -30.51
N LEU A 667 10.14 -0.50 -30.12
CA LEU A 667 10.09 0.85 -30.67
C LEU A 667 11.16 1.12 -31.75
N GLN A 668 12.21 0.30 -31.84
CA GLN A 668 13.29 0.47 -32.81
C GLN A 668 12.78 0.59 -34.26
N PRO A 669 11.84 -0.24 -34.75
CA PRO A 669 11.34 -0.11 -36.12
C PRO A 669 10.63 1.23 -36.37
N LEU A 670 9.97 1.80 -35.35
CA LEU A 670 9.37 3.13 -35.42
C LEU A 670 10.42 4.23 -35.52
N ILE A 671 11.46 4.11 -34.70
CA ILE A 671 12.58 5.06 -34.69
C ILE A 671 13.25 5.07 -36.06
N GLU A 672 13.63 3.91 -36.58
CA GLU A 672 14.25 3.78 -37.90
C GLU A 672 13.34 4.32 -39.01
N LYS A 673 12.04 4.02 -38.96
CA LYS A 673 11.07 4.44 -39.98
C LYS A 673 10.88 5.95 -40.05
N TYR A 674 10.79 6.64 -38.91
CA TYR A 674 10.42 8.06 -38.86
C TYR A 674 11.58 8.99 -38.51
N HIS A 675 12.79 8.48 -38.27
CA HIS A 675 13.95 9.28 -37.86
C HIS A 675 14.25 10.43 -38.82
N ALA A 676 14.22 10.18 -40.14
CA ALA A 676 14.54 11.19 -41.14
C ALA A 676 13.54 12.36 -41.18
N ALA A 677 12.28 12.12 -40.81
CA ALA A 677 11.22 13.13 -40.80
C ALA A 677 11.07 13.83 -39.44
N ALA A 678 11.58 13.24 -38.36
CA ALA A 678 11.48 13.78 -37.02
C ALA A 678 12.54 14.86 -36.76
N ALA A 679 12.12 16.02 -36.27
CA ALA A 679 13.02 17.09 -35.87
C ALA A 679 13.78 16.75 -34.57
N LYS A 680 13.13 16.03 -33.64
CA LYS A 680 13.74 15.55 -32.39
C LYS A 680 13.13 14.20 -32.01
N ILE A 681 13.95 13.33 -31.42
CA ILE A 681 13.54 12.04 -30.87
C ILE A 681 14.01 11.95 -29.42
N PHE A 682 13.13 11.54 -28.53
CA PHE A 682 13.38 11.40 -27.11
C PHE A 682 13.03 9.98 -26.65
N PHE A 683 14.00 9.29 -26.07
CA PHE A 683 13.79 7.97 -25.45
C PHE A 683 14.95 7.62 -24.49
N PRO A 684 14.65 7.16 -23.25
CA PRO A 684 13.37 7.33 -22.57
C PRO A 684 13.09 8.81 -22.33
N PHE A 685 11.89 9.30 -22.67
CA PHE A 685 11.53 10.71 -22.51
C PHE A 685 11.74 11.19 -21.05
N PRO A 686 12.32 12.38 -20.80
CA PRO A 686 12.65 13.46 -21.76
C PRO A 686 14.09 13.45 -22.31
N LYS A 687 14.85 12.35 -22.18
CA LYS A 687 16.24 12.30 -22.69
C LYS A 687 16.24 12.20 -24.21
N ARG A 688 17.03 13.05 -24.89
CA ARG A 688 17.19 13.00 -26.36
C ARG A 688 17.92 11.72 -26.74
N LEU A 689 17.41 11.03 -27.76
CA LEU A 689 18.03 9.83 -28.31
C LEU A 689 19.05 10.22 -29.39
N THR A 690 20.31 9.92 -29.13
CA THR A 690 21.43 10.13 -30.09
C THR A 690 22.19 8.83 -30.37
N GLU A 691 22.13 7.89 -29.44
CA GLU A 691 22.76 6.57 -29.47
C GLU A 691 21.78 5.55 -28.86
N PRO A 692 21.98 4.23 -29.07
CA PRO A 692 21.19 3.21 -28.39
C PRO A 692 21.15 3.45 -26.87
N PRO A 693 19.97 3.40 -26.24
CA PRO A 693 19.81 3.78 -24.84
C PRO A 693 20.40 2.71 -23.91
N GLU A 694 21.23 3.15 -22.96
CA GLU A 694 21.73 2.32 -21.87
C GLU A 694 20.77 2.33 -20.66
N GLY A 695 20.74 1.24 -19.90
CA GLY A 695 19.95 1.10 -18.67
C GLY A 695 18.57 0.46 -18.87
N ASP A 696 17.65 0.74 -17.94
CA ASP A 696 16.29 0.18 -17.97
C ASP A 696 15.40 0.90 -19.00
N THR A 697 15.22 0.25 -20.14
CA THR A 697 14.43 0.71 -21.29
C THR A 697 13.06 0.03 -21.38
N PHE A 698 12.67 -0.73 -20.35
CA PHE A 698 11.41 -1.46 -20.36
C PHE A 698 10.21 -0.51 -20.21
N MET A 699 9.26 -0.59 -21.15
CA MET A 699 8.00 0.17 -21.14
C MET A 699 8.21 1.67 -20.87
N ARG A 700 9.10 2.31 -21.64
CA ARG A 700 9.39 3.74 -21.56
C ARG A 700 8.73 4.51 -22.68
N LEU A 701 8.46 5.80 -22.44
CA LEU A 701 7.82 6.66 -23.42
C LEU A 701 8.84 7.12 -24.48
N LEU A 702 8.51 6.86 -25.75
CA LEU A 702 9.11 7.48 -26.93
C LEU A 702 8.32 8.73 -27.29
N VAL A 703 8.99 9.85 -27.53
CA VAL A 703 8.38 11.06 -28.10
C VAL A 703 9.18 11.52 -29.32
N MET A 704 8.51 11.76 -30.43
CA MET A 704 9.06 12.36 -31.64
C MET A 704 8.36 13.68 -31.92
N VAL A 705 9.15 14.69 -32.31
CA VAL A 705 8.65 16.04 -32.62
C VAL A 705 8.75 16.27 -34.12
N PHE A 706 7.68 16.76 -34.72
CA PHE A 706 7.58 17.05 -36.15
C PHE A 706 7.21 18.52 -36.37
N ASP A 707 7.82 19.14 -37.38
CA ASP A 707 7.28 20.34 -38.00
C ASP A 707 6.30 19.97 -39.12
N ARG A 708 5.66 20.97 -39.75
CA ARG A 708 4.65 20.72 -40.79
C ARG A 708 5.19 19.89 -41.97
N ASN A 709 6.43 20.13 -42.38
CA ASN A 709 7.04 19.43 -43.51
C ASN A 709 7.40 17.99 -43.13
N GLY A 710 8.03 17.81 -41.96
CA GLY A 710 8.34 16.50 -41.42
C GLY A 710 7.09 15.65 -41.17
N LEU A 711 5.99 16.28 -40.71
CA LEU A 711 4.71 15.60 -40.52
C LEU A 711 4.14 15.08 -41.86
N ALA A 712 4.16 15.91 -42.91
CA ALA A 712 3.72 15.52 -44.24
C ALA A 712 4.61 14.40 -44.83
N GLN A 713 5.94 14.49 -44.68
CA GLN A 713 6.86 13.44 -45.10
C GLN A 713 6.61 12.12 -44.36
N ALA A 714 6.41 12.18 -43.05
CA ALA A 714 6.13 11.00 -42.24
C ALA A 714 4.84 10.29 -42.66
N ILE A 715 3.81 11.03 -43.09
CA ILE A 715 2.57 10.43 -43.62
C ILE A 715 2.81 9.69 -44.92
N LEU A 716 3.57 10.28 -45.85
CA LEU A 716 3.94 9.60 -47.09
C LEU A 716 4.69 8.29 -46.79
N THR A 717 5.60 8.30 -45.82
CA THR A 717 6.30 7.10 -45.33
C THR A 717 5.37 6.10 -44.65
N ALA A 718 4.28 6.56 -44.02
CA ALA A 718 3.27 5.68 -43.44
C ALA A 718 2.40 5.00 -44.51
N GLU A 719 2.19 5.65 -45.66
CA GLU A 719 1.34 5.18 -46.77
C GLU A 719 2.10 4.35 -47.82
N SER A 720 3.40 4.55 -47.99
CA SER A 720 4.20 3.93 -49.07
C SER A 720 4.39 2.41 -48.98
N ILE A 721 3.79 1.74 -47.98
CA ILE A 721 3.85 0.29 -47.77
C ILE A 721 2.50 -0.18 -47.18
N ARG A 722 1.41 0.02 -47.92
CA ARG A 722 0.16 -0.72 -47.73
C ARG A 722 0.09 -1.88 -48.70
#